data_AF-A0A938MT89-F1
#
_entry.id   AF-A0A938MT89-F1
#
_cell.length_a   1.000
_cell.length_b   1.000
_cell.length_c   1.000
_cell.angle_alpha   90.00
_cell.angle_beta   90.00
_cell.angle_gamma   90.00
#
_symmetry.space_group_name_H-M   'P 1'
#
loop_
_entity.id
_entity.type
_entity.pdbx_description
1 polymer ?
#
loop_
_entity_poly.entity_id
_entity_poly.type
_entity_poly.pdbx_seq_one_letter_code
_entity_poly.pdbx_strand_id
1 'polypeptide(L)'
;MNRILLSSLRRSQSLVIASALCAITGFAAAADGPAAVPFALQQVRLLDGPFREAMLRNREYLLSLEPDRLLHMFRLTAGLPSSAEAYGGWESPEVEVRGHSLGHYLSALSLLFASTGEEQLKTRVDHIVAELAECQEALPHQGFRPGYLAAFPESFIDRVEAGKPVWAPYYTLHKVMAGLLDAHLHCGNHQALDVLKRKADWVKGRMDRLSIEQQQQTLRMEFGGMHEVLANLYGVTRQPEHLAVAQAFDHRGVFDPLTRGEDQLDGLHANTQIPKFVGAARHYELSGETRYRDVARFAWERIALHRSYAIGGHSDREHFFPVDEYERHLSAETAETCNTYNMLKLTRQLFGWTPSAELMDFYERALYNHILASQDPEQGMFVYFMQLKPGHFKSYSRPHDSFWCCVGTGMENHCKYGDTIYFHNDDALFVNLFIASELTWPERGVTVRMETEFPDQDLVRITLKCANPVECDLKVRWPAWAESGLIATINGQQQAVEGKPGSYFSFRRTWQDGDALEVRVPLSVHVEPLPATPDIVALLYGPLVLAGELGREGLDGLSPYVARQTDHVHVPTPNVPALVAEPQDVVPSVQRVPESPLAFRTVGIGRPKDVTLIPLHRTHRQRYTVYWNLFTPGGWDAYQSDLAAAEVRARERARRVLDFVRIGDADSEKRHKLSGERTQAGVWQSRMWRHAVDGGWFSYEIAVAPSRDTVLEATFWGDDAGTRTFDIVVDDNVLATQTLDRNAPGQFFQVQWPLTKEVIGDKTAVTVRFQAHPGQMAGGLFGLTTVKSAD
;
A
#
# COMPACT_ATOMS: atom_id res chain seq x y z
N MET A 1 -49.18 -9.30 43.61
CA MET A 1 -49.40 -8.40 44.76
C MET A 1 -48.19 -8.45 45.67
N ASN A 2 -47.71 -7.30 46.19
CA ASN A 2 -46.82 -7.08 47.35
C ASN A 2 -45.54 -7.94 47.53
N ARG A 3 -44.32 -7.37 47.53
CA ARG A 3 -43.66 -6.53 48.59
C ARG A 3 -43.23 -7.38 49.82
N ILE A 4 -42.10 -7.16 50.52
CA ILE A 4 -41.01 -6.14 50.55
C ILE A 4 -39.77 -6.81 51.25
N LEU A 5 -38.48 -6.57 50.93
CA LEU A 5 -37.52 -5.55 51.44
C LEU A 5 -37.43 -5.47 53.01
N LEU A 6 -36.34 -5.10 53.73
CA LEU A 6 -34.96 -4.66 53.43
C LEU A 6 -34.06 -4.63 54.72
N SER A 7 -32.72 -4.76 54.57
CA SER A 7 -31.68 -4.04 55.37
C SER A 7 -31.47 -4.40 56.88
N SER A 8 -30.47 -3.90 57.65
CA SER A 8 -29.41 -2.88 57.41
C SER A 8 -28.13 -3.04 58.28
N LEU A 9 -26.98 -2.58 57.73
CA LEU A 9 -25.78 -1.89 58.32
C LEU A 9 -25.07 -2.42 59.62
N ARG A 10 -23.75 -2.75 59.54
CA ARG A 10 -22.53 -1.97 59.95
C ARG A 10 -22.30 -1.83 61.48
N ARG A 11 -21.08 -1.84 62.09
CA ARG A 11 -19.64 -1.85 61.69
C ARG A 11 -18.80 -2.33 62.94
N SER A 12 -17.46 -2.37 63.09
CA SER A 12 -16.23 -2.04 62.33
C SER A 12 -14.94 -2.54 63.05
N GLN A 13 -13.83 -2.72 62.30
CA GLN A 13 -12.40 -2.70 62.71
C GLN A 13 -11.80 -3.85 63.58
N SER A 14 -10.50 -4.23 63.51
CA SER A 14 -9.52 -4.30 62.38
C SER A 14 -8.15 -4.88 62.85
N LEU A 15 -7.64 -5.95 62.22
CA LEU A 15 -6.21 -6.38 62.09
C LEU A 15 -6.21 -7.57 61.07
N VAL A 16 -5.48 -7.64 59.93
CA VAL A 16 -4.04 -7.50 59.62
C VAL A 16 -3.23 -8.70 60.16
N ILE A 17 -2.57 -9.58 59.38
CA ILE A 17 -2.35 -9.73 57.91
C ILE A 17 -2.18 -11.24 57.56
N ALA A 18 -2.59 -11.68 56.36
CA ALA A 18 -1.99 -12.83 55.65
C ALA A 18 -2.40 -12.86 54.15
N SER A 19 -1.45 -12.54 53.26
CA SER A 19 -1.55 -12.75 51.79
C SER A 19 -0.92 -14.12 51.43
N ALA A 20 -0.99 -14.71 50.23
CA ALA A 20 -1.42 -14.24 48.90
C ALA A 20 -1.82 -15.44 47.98
N LEU A 21 -1.94 -15.18 46.67
CA LEU A 21 -1.99 -16.15 45.55
C LEU A 21 -3.25 -17.04 45.40
N CYS A 22 -4.28 -16.46 44.79
CA CYS A 22 -4.80 -17.02 43.54
C CYS A 22 -5.34 -15.89 42.64
N ALA A 23 -4.62 -15.58 41.57
CA ALA A 23 -4.98 -14.55 40.60
C ALA A 23 -4.49 -14.96 39.21
N ILE A 24 -5.36 -15.63 38.46
CA ILE A 24 -5.13 -15.94 37.04
C ILE A 24 -6.24 -15.26 36.24
N THR A 25 -5.79 -14.32 35.41
CA THR A 25 -6.51 -13.53 34.39
C THR A 25 -7.85 -14.11 33.92
N GLY A 26 -8.95 -13.49 34.37
CA GLY A 26 -10.20 -13.52 33.62
C GLY A 26 -10.16 -12.45 32.53
N PHE A 27 -10.09 -12.85 31.26
CA PHE A 27 -10.32 -11.94 30.13
C PHE A 27 -11.81 -11.56 30.13
N ALA A 28 -12.12 -10.33 30.54
CA ALA A 28 -13.43 -9.76 30.29
C ALA A 28 -13.51 -9.37 28.81
N ALA A 29 -14.50 -9.88 28.08
CA ALA A 29 -14.83 -9.32 26.78
C ALA A 29 -15.18 -7.82 26.92
N ALA A 30 -15.11 -7.05 25.83
CA ALA A 30 -15.57 -5.66 25.83
C ALA A 30 -16.99 -5.59 26.43
N ALA A 31 -17.20 -4.67 27.39
CA ALA A 31 -18.39 -4.66 28.24
C ALA A 31 -19.68 -4.43 27.47
N ASP A 32 -19.57 -3.72 26.33
CA ASP A 32 -20.58 -3.58 25.30
C ASP A 32 -20.02 -4.19 24.00
N GLY A 33 -20.89 -4.80 23.19
CA GLY A 33 -20.52 -5.40 21.91
C GLY A 33 -20.19 -4.37 20.82
N PRO A 34 -19.81 -4.82 19.60
CA PRO A 34 -19.66 -3.92 18.46
C PRO A 34 -20.98 -3.18 18.17
N ALA A 35 -20.91 -1.87 17.99
CA ALA A 35 -22.06 -1.00 17.76
C ALA A 35 -22.72 -1.23 16.37
N ALA A 36 -21.97 -1.83 15.44
CA ALA A 36 -22.50 -2.43 14.21
C ALA A 36 -21.65 -3.65 13.80
N VAL A 37 -22.28 -4.63 13.15
CA VAL A 37 -21.63 -5.84 12.61
C VAL A 37 -21.81 -5.93 11.09
N PRO A 38 -20.81 -6.43 10.34
CA PRO A 38 -20.95 -6.68 8.89
C PRO A 38 -21.82 -7.90 8.63
N PHE A 39 -22.48 -7.93 7.47
CA PHE A 39 -23.13 -9.14 6.96
C PHE A 39 -22.09 -10.14 6.44
N ALA A 40 -22.43 -11.44 6.41
CA ALA A 40 -21.58 -12.44 5.78
C ALA A 40 -21.57 -12.26 4.25
N LEU A 41 -20.44 -12.54 3.59
CA LEU A 41 -20.32 -12.41 2.11
C LEU A 41 -21.37 -13.22 1.34
N GLN A 42 -21.81 -14.36 1.87
CA GLN A 42 -22.88 -15.17 1.29
C GLN A 42 -24.24 -14.45 1.23
N GLN A 43 -24.44 -13.40 2.04
CA GLN A 43 -25.68 -12.61 2.13
C GLN A 43 -25.71 -11.43 1.15
N VAL A 44 -24.57 -10.95 0.67
CA VAL A 44 -24.47 -9.73 -0.17
C VAL A 44 -23.95 -10.09 -1.55
N ARG A 45 -24.83 -10.13 -2.54
CA ARG A 45 -24.48 -10.42 -3.94
C ARG A 45 -24.31 -9.11 -4.71
N LEU A 46 -23.24 -9.01 -5.52
CA LEU A 46 -23.07 -7.88 -6.44
C LEU A 46 -24.01 -8.01 -7.64
N LEU A 47 -24.63 -6.91 -8.03
CA LEU A 47 -25.33 -6.75 -9.30
C LEU A 47 -24.36 -6.20 -10.36
N ASP A 48 -24.85 -5.95 -11.58
CA ASP A 48 -24.00 -5.47 -12.67
C ASP A 48 -23.38 -4.09 -12.39
N GLY A 49 -22.12 -3.93 -12.80
CA GLY A 49 -21.29 -2.76 -12.49
C GLY A 49 -19.81 -3.13 -12.30
N PRO A 50 -18.92 -2.12 -12.17
CA PRO A 50 -17.47 -2.31 -12.27
C PRO A 50 -16.87 -3.23 -11.20
N PHE A 51 -17.49 -3.30 -10.01
CA PHE A 51 -17.06 -4.21 -8.93
C PHE A 51 -17.36 -5.68 -9.26
N ARG A 52 -18.51 -5.97 -9.90
CA ARG A 52 -18.85 -7.32 -10.35
C ARG A 52 -17.96 -7.76 -11.50
N GLU A 53 -17.67 -6.86 -12.44
CA GLU A 53 -16.70 -7.13 -13.51
C GLU A 53 -15.30 -7.43 -12.96
N ALA A 54 -14.82 -6.64 -11.99
CA ALA A 54 -13.51 -6.86 -11.38
C ALA A 54 -13.42 -8.18 -10.61
N MET A 55 -14.51 -8.56 -9.92
CA MET A 55 -14.66 -9.88 -9.30
C MET A 55 -14.62 -11.00 -10.34
N LEU A 56 -15.27 -10.85 -11.49
CA LEU A 56 -15.30 -11.85 -12.57
C LEU A 56 -13.94 -11.99 -13.27
N ARG A 57 -13.23 -10.89 -13.57
CA ARG A 57 -11.84 -10.95 -14.09
C ARG A 57 -10.89 -11.65 -13.11
N ASN A 58 -11.05 -11.38 -11.81
CA ASN A 58 -10.27 -12.04 -10.78
C ASN A 58 -10.61 -13.53 -10.63
N ARG A 59 -11.89 -13.90 -10.71
CA ARG A 59 -12.35 -15.30 -10.78
C ARG A 59 -11.69 -16.05 -11.93
N GLU A 60 -11.61 -15.44 -13.11
CA GLU A 60 -10.98 -16.06 -14.29
C GLU A 60 -9.48 -16.32 -14.07
N TYR A 61 -8.75 -15.35 -13.48
CA TYR A 61 -7.35 -15.56 -13.09
C TYR A 61 -7.19 -16.63 -12.00
N LEU A 62 -8.02 -16.60 -10.94
CA LEU A 62 -7.98 -17.60 -9.88
C LEU A 62 -8.27 -19.02 -10.40
N LEU A 63 -9.04 -19.16 -11.47
CA LEU A 63 -9.31 -20.44 -12.14
C LEU A 63 -8.25 -20.82 -13.19
N SER A 64 -7.46 -19.89 -13.72
CA SER A 64 -6.35 -20.20 -14.63
C SER A 64 -5.08 -20.68 -13.91
N LEU A 65 -4.90 -20.31 -12.64
CA LEU A 65 -3.83 -20.86 -11.79
C LEU A 65 -4.02 -22.37 -11.51
N GLU A 66 -2.90 -23.07 -11.27
CA GLU A 66 -2.84 -24.50 -11.01
C GLU A 66 -2.42 -24.76 -9.54
N PRO A 67 -3.27 -25.37 -8.69
CA PRO A 67 -2.96 -25.58 -7.26
C PRO A 67 -1.63 -26.33 -7.02
N ASP A 68 -1.37 -27.38 -7.79
CA ASP A 68 -0.23 -28.29 -7.59
C ASP A 68 1.13 -27.60 -7.82
N ARG A 69 1.14 -26.51 -8.61
CA ARG A 69 2.33 -25.68 -8.86
C ARG A 69 2.68 -24.78 -7.66
N LEU A 70 1.66 -24.28 -6.96
CA LEU A 70 1.82 -23.57 -5.68
C LEU A 70 2.13 -24.52 -4.52
N LEU A 71 1.61 -25.76 -4.57
CA LEU A 71 1.90 -26.83 -3.60
C LEU A 71 3.28 -27.48 -3.79
N HIS A 72 3.90 -27.34 -4.97
CA HIS A 72 5.15 -28.02 -5.36
C HIS A 72 6.23 -27.95 -4.27
N MET A 73 6.55 -26.75 -3.79
CA MET A 73 7.61 -26.55 -2.80
C MET A 73 7.20 -26.97 -1.37
N PHE A 74 5.90 -27.06 -1.05
CA PHE A 74 5.44 -27.67 0.20
C PHE A 74 5.67 -29.18 0.17
N ARG A 75 5.26 -29.86 -0.92
CA ARG A 75 5.47 -31.30 -1.10
C ARG A 75 6.95 -31.66 -1.08
N LEU A 76 7.80 -30.95 -1.83
CA LEU A 76 9.24 -31.20 -1.82
C LEU A 76 9.88 -30.94 -0.44
N THR A 77 9.45 -29.91 0.31
CA THR A 77 9.94 -29.67 1.68
C THR A 77 9.51 -30.79 2.64
N ALA A 78 8.33 -31.38 2.44
CA ALA A 78 7.85 -32.55 3.17
C ALA A 78 8.51 -33.88 2.73
N GLY A 79 9.35 -33.87 1.69
CA GLY A 79 9.91 -35.07 1.05
C GLY A 79 8.88 -35.91 0.29
N LEU A 80 7.73 -35.33 -0.04
CA LEU A 80 6.69 -35.91 -0.88
C LEU A 80 6.99 -35.62 -2.36
N PRO A 81 6.70 -36.54 -3.29
CA PRO A 81 6.92 -36.30 -4.72
C PRO A 81 5.95 -35.24 -5.25
N SER A 82 6.47 -34.36 -6.12
CA SER A 82 5.69 -33.50 -7.01
C SER A 82 6.35 -33.45 -8.39
N SER A 83 5.55 -33.52 -9.45
CA SER A 83 5.97 -33.37 -10.85
C SER A 83 5.42 -32.09 -11.50
N ALA A 84 4.80 -31.21 -10.71
CA ALA A 84 4.33 -29.91 -11.17
C ALA A 84 5.54 -28.98 -11.45
N GLU A 85 5.43 -28.12 -12.45
CA GLU A 85 6.40 -27.04 -12.65
C GLU A 85 6.15 -25.94 -11.61
N ALA A 86 7.19 -25.43 -10.94
CA ALA A 86 7.03 -24.31 -10.02
C ALA A 86 6.47 -23.07 -10.74
N TYR A 87 5.94 -22.12 -9.97
CA TYR A 87 5.68 -20.77 -10.48
C TYR A 87 6.94 -19.90 -10.39
N GLY A 88 7.01 -18.87 -11.24
CA GLY A 88 8.11 -17.92 -11.27
C GLY A 88 7.97 -16.81 -10.23
N GLY A 89 8.75 -15.75 -10.40
CA GLY A 89 8.71 -14.58 -9.52
C GLY A 89 9.07 -14.95 -8.08
N TRP A 90 8.32 -14.46 -7.10
CA TRP A 90 8.60 -14.71 -5.68
C TRP A 90 8.23 -16.12 -5.19
N GLU A 91 7.52 -16.92 -6.00
CA GLU A 91 7.24 -18.34 -5.73
C GLU A 91 8.31 -19.30 -6.28
N SER A 92 9.33 -18.77 -6.97
CA SER A 92 10.45 -19.57 -7.50
C SER A 92 11.14 -20.37 -6.36
N PRO A 93 11.58 -21.63 -6.59
CA PRO A 93 12.18 -22.48 -5.55
C PRO A 93 13.33 -21.84 -4.77
N GLU A 94 14.15 -21.01 -5.44
CA GLU A 94 15.32 -20.35 -4.85
C GLU A 94 14.98 -19.07 -4.07
N VAL A 95 13.74 -18.57 -4.12
CA VAL A 95 13.32 -17.37 -3.38
C VAL A 95 12.90 -17.73 -1.95
N GLU A 96 13.31 -16.93 -0.97
CA GLU A 96 13.10 -17.26 0.45
C GLU A 96 11.66 -17.05 0.96
N VAL A 97 10.87 -16.16 0.34
CA VAL A 97 9.49 -15.84 0.77
C VAL A 97 8.43 -16.81 0.21
N ARG A 98 8.81 -17.70 -0.72
CA ARG A 98 7.94 -18.65 -1.45
C ARG A 98 6.95 -19.43 -0.56
N GLY A 99 5.82 -19.81 -1.15
CA GLY A 99 4.65 -20.39 -0.49
C GLY A 99 3.69 -19.36 0.12
N HIS A 100 3.99 -18.06 0.01
CA HIS A 100 3.11 -17.00 0.52
C HIS A 100 1.88 -16.80 -0.39
N SER A 101 2.06 -17.00 -1.69
CA SER A 101 1.00 -16.86 -2.68
C SER A 101 0.01 -18.02 -2.61
N LEU A 102 0.43 -19.23 -2.19
CA LEU A 102 -0.52 -20.31 -1.89
C LEU A 102 -1.49 -19.90 -0.76
N GLY A 103 -0.99 -19.26 0.29
CA GLY A 103 -1.82 -18.77 1.39
C GLY A 103 -2.84 -17.73 0.94
N HIS A 104 -2.39 -16.71 0.19
CA HIS A 104 -3.29 -15.72 -0.42
C HIS A 104 -4.29 -16.34 -1.40
N TYR A 105 -3.86 -17.31 -2.21
CA TYR A 105 -4.71 -18.01 -3.17
C TYR A 105 -5.82 -18.80 -2.46
N LEU A 106 -5.49 -19.46 -1.35
CA LEU A 106 -6.44 -20.19 -0.51
C LEU A 106 -7.46 -19.24 0.15
N SER A 107 -7.01 -18.07 0.65
CA SER A 107 -7.91 -16.99 1.11
C SER A 107 -8.82 -16.49 -0.02
N ALA A 108 -8.25 -16.18 -1.20
CA ALA A 108 -8.97 -15.63 -2.34
C ALA A 108 -10.06 -16.58 -2.88
N LEU A 109 -9.73 -17.88 -3.06
CA LEU A 109 -10.72 -18.90 -3.44
C LEU A 109 -11.85 -19.01 -2.41
N SER A 110 -11.53 -18.96 -1.11
CA SER A 110 -12.50 -19.11 -0.02
C SER A 110 -13.43 -17.90 0.08
N LEU A 111 -12.88 -16.68 -0.01
CA LEU A 111 -13.64 -15.43 -0.08
C LEU A 111 -14.53 -15.36 -1.33
N LEU A 112 -14.02 -15.78 -2.48
CA LEU A 112 -14.79 -15.78 -3.72
C LEU A 112 -15.91 -16.84 -3.70
N PHE A 113 -15.66 -18.01 -3.10
CA PHE A 113 -16.72 -19.01 -2.87
C PHE A 113 -17.84 -18.44 -2.02
N ALA A 114 -17.54 -17.68 -0.96
CA ALA A 114 -18.57 -16.97 -0.20
C ALA A 114 -19.36 -15.99 -1.09
N SER A 115 -18.67 -15.15 -1.86
CA SER A 115 -19.27 -14.10 -2.70
C SER A 115 -20.02 -14.61 -3.94
N THR A 116 -19.73 -15.82 -4.45
CA THR A 116 -20.36 -16.37 -5.67
C THR A 116 -21.18 -17.66 -5.46
N GLY A 117 -20.81 -18.49 -4.49
CA GLY A 117 -21.39 -19.84 -4.30
C GLY A 117 -20.88 -20.91 -5.27
N GLU A 118 -19.77 -20.67 -5.98
CA GLU A 118 -19.30 -21.59 -7.03
C GLU A 118 -18.45 -22.76 -6.50
N GLU A 119 -19.03 -23.96 -6.47
CA GLU A 119 -18.41 -25.20 -5.97
C GLU A 119 -17.05 -25.56 -6.59
N GLN A 120 -16.72 -25.08 -7.80
CA GLN A 120 -15.38 -25.28 -8.38
C GLN A 120 -14.27 -24.61 -7.54
N LEU A 121 -14.58 -23.46 -6.93
CA LEU A 121 -13.66 -22.76 -6.02
C LEU A 121 -13.46 -23.58 -4.75
N LYS A 122 -14.57 -24.04 -4.15
CA LYS A 122 -14.56 -24.90 -2.96
C LYS A 122 -13.79 -26.20 -3.18
N THR A 123 -13.96 -26.82 -4.35
CA THR A 123 -13.24 -28.04 -4.74
C THR A 123 -11.72 -27.84 -4.75
N ARG A 124 -11.24 -26.66 -5.19
CA ARG A 124 -9.82 -26.31 -5.14
C ARG A 124 -9.34 -26.01 -3.71
N VAL A 125 -10.16 -25.35 -2.89
CA VAL A 125 -9.88 -25.14 -1.46
C VAL A 125 -9.71 -26.48 -0.74
N ASP A 126 -10.63 -27.41 -0.92
CA ASP A 126 -10.60 -28.72 -0.26
C ASP A 126 -9.38 -29.55 -0.71
N HIS A 127 -9.02 -29.52 -2.00
CA HIS A 127 -7.78 -30.13 -2.53
C HIS A 127 -6.52 -29.57 -1.87
N ILE A 128 -6.37 -28.23 -1.86
CA ILE A 128 -5.21 -27.56 -1.25
C ILE A 128 -5.09 -27.90 0.24
N VAL A 129 -6.20 -27.97 0.97
CA VAL A 129 -6.21 -28.31 2.40
C VAL A 129 -5.78 -29.76 2.63
N ALA A 130 -6.24 -30.71 1.81
CA ALA A 130 -5.84 -32.11 1.91
C ALA A 130 -4.33 -32.29 1.64
N GLU A 131 -3.81 -31.66 0.58
CA GLU A 131 -2.40 -31.65 0.21
C GLU A 131 -1.50 -31.01 1.28
N LEU A 132 -1.95 -29.90 1.89
CA LEU A 132 -1.25 -29.27 3.02
C LEU A 132 -1.29 -30.12 4.29
N ALA A 133 -2.36 -30.89 4.51
CA ALA A 133 -2.43 -31.87 5.59
C ALA A 133 -1.43 -33.01 5.39
N GLU A 134 -1.35 -33.62 4.19
CA GLU A 134 -0.34 -34.65 3.88
C GLU A 134 1.09 -34.12 4.14
N CYS A 135 1.38 -32.89 3.71
CA CYS A 135 2.66 -32.24 3.99
C CYS A 135 2.93 -32.12 5.50
N GLN A 136 1.93 -31.72 6.29
CA GLN A 136 2.08 -31.55 7.75
C GLN A 136 2.29 -32.89 8.49
N GLU A 137 1.72 -34.01 8.02
CA GLU A 137 2.03 -35.35 8.57
C GLU A 137 3.43 -35.83 8.18
N ALA A 138 3.90 -35.50 6.98
CA ALA A 138 5.17 -35.99 6.45
C ALA A 138 6.40 -35.22 6.96
N LEU A 139 6.29 -33.92 7.25
CA LEU A 139 7.41 -33.07 7.71
C LEU A 139 8.17 -33.60 8.95
N PRO A 140 7.52 -34.18 9.99
CA PRO A 140 8.21 -34.84 11.10
C PRO A 140 9.16 -35.98 10.69
N HIS A 141 8.86 -36.70 9.60
CA HIS A 141 9.74 -37.76 9.08
C HIS A 141 11.00 -37.19 8.39
N GLN A 142 10.98 -35.91 7.99
CA GLN A 142 12.16 -35.16 7.51
C GLN A 142 12.94 -34.49 8.66
N GLY A 143 12.53 -34.67 9.92
CA GLY A 143 13.19 -34.13 11.11
C GLY A 143 12.73 -32.72 11.53
N PHE A 144 11.69 -32.16 10.91
CA PHE A 144 11.06 -30.92 11.38
C PHE A 144 10.19 -31.14 12.62
N ARG A 145 9.89 -30.07 13.37
CA ARG A 145 9.04 -30.17 14.56
C ARG A 145 7.58 -30.47 14.19
N PRO A 146 6.84 -31.28 14.98
CA PRO A 146 5.41 -31.50 14.78
C PRO A 146 4.63 -30.20 14.65
N GLY A 147 3.65 -30.17 13.74
CA GLY A 147 2.83 -29.01 13.43
C GLY A 147 3.45 -28.00 12.44
N TYR A 148 4.76 -28.08 12.16
CA TYR A 148 5.39 -27.25 11.14
C TYR A 148 4.79 -27.49 9.75
N LEU A 149 4.70 -26.42 8.94
CA LEU A 149 4.18 -26.46 7.57
C LEU A 149 4.61 -25.20 6.81
N ALA A 150 5.45 -25.35 5.78
CA ALA A 150 5.92 -24.27 4.90
C ALA A 150 6.48 -24.85 3.58
N ALA A 151 6.73 -23.98 2.60
CA ALA A 151 7.47 -24.27 1.36
C ALA A 151 9.01 -24.16 1.51
N PHE A 152 9.49 -23.97 2.75
CA PHE A 152 10.88 -23.72 3.10
C PHE A 152 11.23 -24.47 4.41
N PRO A 153 12.52 -24.73 4.71
CA PRO A 153 12.92 -25.47 5.90
C PRO A 153 12.81 -24.63 7.19
N GLU A 154 12.54 -25.30 8.33
CA GLU A 154 12.37 -24.67 9.64
C GLU A 154 13.59 -23.80 10.08
N SER A 155 14.77 -24.06 9.52
CA SER A 155 16.00 -23.27 9.74
C SER A 155 15.90 -21.81 9.28
N PHE A 156 14.90 -21.44 8.48
CA PHE A 156 14.59 -20.04 8.18
C PHE A 156 14.07 -19.31 9.43
N ILE A 157 13.34 -20.01 10.30
CA ILE A 157 12.84 -19.47 11.58
C ILE A 157 13.99 -19.37 12.60
N ASP A 158 14.90 -20.35 12.60
CA ASP A 158 16.15 -20.28 13.39
C ASP A 158 17.00 -19.04 12.99
N ARG A 159 16.97 -18.61 11.72
CA ARG A 159 17.64 -17.39 11.25
C ARG A 159 17.00 -16.12 11.83
N VAL A 160 15.66 -16.02 11.88
CA VAL A 160 14.98 -14.85 12.47
C VAL A 160 15.31 -14.72 13.96
N GLU A 161 15.17 -15.82 14.71
CA GLU A 161 15.44 -15.86 16.16
C GLU A 161 16.90 -15.53 16.49
N ALA A 162 17.83 -15.88 15.60
CA ALA A 162 19.25 -15.54 15.72
C ALA A 162 19.60 -14.13 15.17
N GLY A 163 18.62 -13.34 14.74
CA GLY A 163 18.83 -12.00 14.15
C GLY A 163 19.62 -12.01 12.84
N LYS A 164 19.64 -13.12 12.11
CA LYS A 164 20.37 -13.29 10.85
C LYS A 164 19.49 -12.89 9.65
N PRO A 165 20.08 -12.43 8.53
CA PRO A 165 19.33 -12.18 7.30
C PRO A 165 18.54 -13.41 6.84
N VAL A 166 17.26 -13.23 6.56
CA VAL A 166 16.33 -14.13 5.86
C VAL A 166 15.10 -13.31 5.42
N TRP A 167 14.45 -13.66 4.32
CA TRP A 167 13.28 -12.90 3.85
C TRP A 167 11.98 -13.36 4.55
N ALA A 168 11.57 -12.60 5.57
CA ALA A 168 10.21 -12.54 6.12
C ALA A 168 9.45 -13.89 6.29
N PRO A 169 10.03 -14.96 6.85
CA PRO A 169 9.38 -16.27 6.84
C PRO A 169 8.07 -16.28 7.67
N TYR A 170 7.97 -15.48 8.75
CA TYR A 170 6.72 -15.36 9.51
C TYR A 170 5.59 -14.68 8.71
N TYR A 171 5.88 -13.74 7.80
CA TYR A 171 4.88 -13.18 6.88
C TYR A 171 4.25 -14.27 6.02
N THR A 172 5.05 -15.23 5.55
CA THR A 172 4.62 -16.37 4.74
C THR A 172 3.84 -17.39 5.57
N LEU A 173 4.29 -17.73 6.79
CA LEU A 173 3.51 -18.57 7.70
C LEU A 173 2.13 -17.97 7.99
N HIS A 174 2.05 -16.64 8.16
CA HIS A 174 0.80 -15.90 8.33
C HIS A 174 -0.15 -16.09 7.13
N LYS A 175 0.31 -16.03 5.87
CA LYS A 175 -0.60 -16.24 4.71
C LYS A 175 -1.18 -17.64 4.68
N VAL A 176 -0.35 -18.65 4.94
CA VAL A 176 -0.82 -20.05 5.01
C VAL A 176 -1.83 -20.22 6.16
N MET A 177 -1.63 -19.56 7.30
CA MET A 177 -2.58 -19.59 8.42
C MET A 177 -3.89 -18.84 8.10
N ALA A 178 -3.82 -17.70 7.41
CA ALA A 178 -5.00 -16.94 6.99
C ALA A 178 -5.84 -17.74 5.99
N GLY A 179 -5.22 -18.30 4.95
CA GLY A 179 -5.90 -19.15 3.97
C GLY A 179 -6.56 -20.38 4.60
N LEU A 180 -5.88 -21.07 5.53
CA LEU A 180 -6.46 -22.20 6.26
C LEU A 180 -7.66 -21.78 7.14
N LEU A 181 -7.61 -20.58 7.72
CA LEU A 181 -8.72 -20.05 8.50
C LEU A 181 -9.91 -19.67 7.60
N ASP A 182 -9.66 -19.00 6.47
CA ASP A 182 -10.69 -18.59 5.52
C ASP A 182 -11.35 -19.80 4.86
N ALA A 183 -10.60 -20.86 4.57
CA ALA A 183 -11.11 -22.16 4.12
C ALA A 183 -12.05 -22.80 5.16
N HIS A 184 -11.77 -22.63 6.45
CA HIS A 184 -12.69 -23.05 7.50
C HIS A 184 -13.94 -22.16 7.56
N LEU A 185 -13.77 -20.84 7.64
CA LEU A 185 -14.84 -19.87 7.86
C LEU A 185 -15.80 -19.73 6.67
N HIS A 186 -15.32 -19.88 5.44
CA HIS A 186 -16.10 -19.61 4.23
C HIS A 186 -16.45 -20.86 3.43
N CYS A 187 -15.59 -21.89 3.43
CA CYS A 187 -15.84 -23.17 2.76
C CYS A 187 -16.27 -24.31 3.70
N GLY A 188 -16.37 -24.05 5.01
CA GLY A 188 -16.77 -25.05 6.01
C GLY A 188 -15.75 -26.17 6.21
N ASN A 189 -14.50 -25.99 5.78
CA ASN A 189 -13.50 -27.06 5.82
C ASN A 189 -12.96 -27.25 7.25
N HIS A 190 -13.29 -28.38 7.88
CA HIS A 190 -12.83 -28.69 9.24
C HIS A 190 -11.36 -29.14 9.30
N GLN A 191 -10.86 -29.82 8.27
CA GLN A 191 -9.45 -30.25 8.20
C GLN A 191 -8.51 -29.04 8.17
N ALA A 192 -8.92 -27.94 7.52
CA ALA A 192 -8.17 -26.69 7.50
C ALA A 192 -7.95 -26.10 8.91
N LEU A 193 -8.97 -26.17 9.78
CA LEU A 193 -8.88 -25.73 11.17
C LEU A 193 -7.93 -26.61 11.99
N ASP A 194 -7.92 -27.93 11.79
CA ASP A 194 -7.00 -28.82 12.51
C ASP A 194 -5.55 -28.66 12.05
N VAL A 195 -5.31 -28.47 10.74
CA VAL A 195 -3.97 -28.12 10.21
C VAL A 195 -3.50 -26.78 10.79
N LEU A 196 -4.40 -25.78 10.85
CA LEU A 196 -4.14 -24.46 11.43
C LEU A 196 -3.83 -24.51 12.93
N LYS A 197 -4.59 -25.27 13.72
CA LYS A 197 -4.35 -25.44 15.16
C LYS A 197 -2.97 -26.03 15.43
N ARG A 198 -2.61 -27.14 14.76
CA ARG A 198 -1.26 -27.74 14.90
C ARG A 198 -0.14 -26.78 14.47
N LYS A 199 -0.40 -25.92 13.48
CA LYS A 199 0.52 -24.87 13.06
C LYS A 199 0.64 -23.75 14.11
N ALA A 200 -0.44 -23.39 14.80
CA ALA A 200 -0.43 -22.45 15.92
C ALA A 200 0.27 -23.04 17.17
N ASP A 201 0.07 -24.32 17.47
CA ASP A 201 0.81 -25.06 18.51
C ASP A 201 2.32 -25.02 18.25
N TRP A 202 2.74 -25.24 16.99
CA TRP A 202 4.14 -25.11 16.59
C TRP A 202 4.65 -23.66 16.77
N VAL A 203 3.90 -22.64 16.35
CA VAL A 203 4.28 -21.21 16.55
C VAL A 203 4.45 -20.92 18.04
N LYS A 204 3.54 -21.40 18.89
CA LYS A 204 3.61 -21.27 20.34
C LYS A 204 4.86 -21.94 20.89
N GLY A 205 5.17 -23.17 20.47
CA GLY A 205 6.39 -23.89 20.83
C GLY A 205 7.69 -23.22 20.37
N ARG A 206 7.66 -22.36 19.34
CA ARG A 206 8.79 -21.47 19.01
C ARG A 206 8.86 -20.29 19.98
N MET A 207 7.77 -19.54 20.17
CA MET A 207 7.77 -18.31 20.95
C MET A 207 7.94 -18.51 22.46
N ASP A 208 7.39 -19.58 23.05
CA ASP A 208 7.53 -19.93 24.47
C ASP A 208 9.00 -20.16 24.90
N ARG A 209 9.88 -20.50 23.94
CA ARG A 209 11.32 -20.76 24.17
C ARG A 209 12.17 -19.48 24.20
N LEU A 210 11.65 -18.37 23.70
CA LEU A 210 12.37 -17.11 23.55
C LEU A 210 12.16 -16.21 24.76
N SER A 211 13.21 -15.51 25.22
CA SER A 211 13.04 -14.39 26.14
C SER A 211 12.25 -13.24 25.48
N ILE A 212 11.69 -12.32 26.27
CA ILE A 212 10.96 -11.16 25.73
C ILE A 212 11.87 -10.33 24.80
N GLU A 213 13.15 -10.21 25.12
CA GLU A 213 14.15 -9.51 24.30
C GLU A 213 14.39 -10.24 22.97
N GLN A 214 14.43 -11.57 22.99
CA GLN A 214 14.55 -12.40 21.78
C GLN A 214 13.28 -12.37 20.92
N GLN A 215 12.10 -12.33 21.54
CA GLN A 215 10.84 -12.09 20.83
C GLN A 215 10.87 -10.71 20.17
N GLN A 216 11.16 -9.63 20.90
CA GLN A 216 11.23 -8.28 20.31
C GLN A 216 12.31 -8.14 19.22
N GLN A 217 13.44 -8.86 19.32
CA GLN A 217 14.44 -8.96 18.26
C GLN A 217 13.90 -9.70 17.02
N THR A 218 13.13 -10.78 17.22
CA THR A 218 12.46 -11.54 16.14
C THR A 218 11.44 -10.66 15.40
N LEU A 219 10.66 -9.86 16.13
CA LEU A 219 9.62 -8.97 15.60
C LEU A 219 10.15 -7.73 14.82
N ARG A 220 11.48 -7.53 14.76
CA ARG A 220 12.10 -6.55 13.85
C ARG A 220 12.02 -6.97 12.39
N MET A 221 11.95 -8.27 12.13
CA MET A 221 11.69 -8.81 10.80
C MET A 221 10.18 -8.82 10.52
N GLU A 222 9.78 -8.73 9.25
CA GLU A 222 8.37 -8.77 8.90
C GLU A 222 7.72 -10.13 9.27
N PHE A 223 6.62 -10.04 10.00
CA PHE A 223 5.74 -11.15 10.35
C PHE A 223 4.29 -10.97 9.84
N GLY A 224 3.96 -9.84 9.22
CA GLY A 224 2.60 -9.51 8.79
C GLY A 224 1.57 -9.62 9.93
N GLY A 225 0.39 -10.14 9.62
CA GLY A 225 -0.73 -10.33 10.54
C GLY A 225 -0.67 -11.60 11.40
N MET A 226 0.50 -12.06 11.85
CA MET A 226 0.59 -13.20 12.79
C MET A 226 -0.28 -12.98 14.06
N HIS A 227 -0.28 -11.75 14.59
CA HIS A 227 -1.16 -11.32 15.70
C HIS A 227 -2.64 -11.47 15.33
N GLU A 228 -3.03 -10.97 14.15
CA GLU A 228 -4.41 -11.02 13.64
C GLU A 228 -4.93 -12.45 13.50
N VAL A 229 -4.18 -13.33 12.82
CA VAL A 229 -4.64 -14.70 12.54
C VAL A 229 -4.72 -15.56 13.80
N LEU A 230 -3.81 -15.38 14.76
CA LEU A 230 -3.85 -16.05 16.05
C LEU A 230 -5.00 -15.55 16.94
N ALA A 231 -5.28 -14.24 16.93
CA ALA A 231 -6.45 -13.67 17.60
C ALA A 231 -7.76 -14.15 16.95
N ASN A 232 -7.84 -14.20 15.61
CA ASN A 232 -8.98 -14.78 14.90
C ASN A 232 -9.18 -16.27 15.23
N LEU A 233 -8.09 -17.05 15.33
CA LEU A 233 -8.15 -18.45 15.74
C LEU A 233 -8.70 -18.62 17.17
N TYR A 234 -8.36 -17.72 18.11
CA TYR A 234 -9.03 -17.65 19.42
C TYR A 234 -10.53 -17.33 19.28
N GLY A 235 -10.90 -16.41 18.39
CA GLY A 235 -12.31 -16.08 18.11
C GLY A 235 -13.17 -17.28 17.68
N VAL A 236 -12.58 -18.23 16.95
CA VAL A 236 -13.21 -19.50 16.55
C VAL A 236 -13.15 -20.55 17.66
N THR A 237 -11.96 -20.84 18.18
CA THR A 237 -11.69 -21.99 19.07
C THR A 237 -12.00 -21.74 20.55
N ARG A 238 -11.99 -20.47 20.98
CA ARG A 238 -12.07 -20.02 22.38
C ARG A 238 -10.99 -20.61 23.31
N GLN A 239 -9.93 -21.18 22.73
CA GLN A 239 -8.73 -21.69 23.40
C GLN A 239 -7.79 -20.51 23.77
N PRO A 240 -7.67 -20.12 25.07
CA PRO A 240 -6.95 -18.92 25.48
C PRO A 240 -5.47 -18.89 25.07
N GLU A 241 -4.86 -20.06 24.89
CA GLU A 241 -3.50 -20.24 24.39
C GLU A 241 -3.26 -19.58 23.03
N HIS A 242 -4.27 -19.53 22.14
CA HIS A 242 -4.21 -18.83 20.86
C HIS A 242 -4.17 -17.30 21.02
N LEU A 243 -4.88 -16.75 22.01
CA LEU A 243 -4.82 -15.32 22.31
C LEU A 243 -3.49 -14.94 22.97
N ALA A 244 -2.98 -15.81 23.85
CA ALA A 244 -1.68 -15.61 24.51
C ALA A 244 -0.51 -15.64 23.52
N VAL A 245 -0.48 -16.57 22.57
CA VAL A 245 0.56 -16.58 21.52
C VAL A 245 0.38 -15.44 20.52
N ALA A 246 -0.83 -14.90 20.34
CA ALA A 246 -1.03 -13.66 19.59
C ALA A 246 -0.32 -12.45 20.26
N GLN A 247 -0.37 -12.35 21.60
CA GLN A 247 0.34 -11.29 22.36
C GLN A 247 1.87 -11.38 22.26
N ALA A 248 2.43 -12.55 21.92
CA ALA A 248 3.87 -12.70 21.66
C ALA A 248 4.32 -11.98 20.37
N PHE A 249 3.39 -11.49 19.54
CA PHE A 249 3.66 -10.62 18.38
C PHE A 249 3.45 -9.12 18.65
N ASP A 250 3.23 -8.71 19.91
CA ASP A 250 3.24 -7.30 20.34
C ASP A 250 4.60 -6.64 20.05
N HIS A 251 4.74 -5.93 18.93
CA HIS A 251 5.99 -5.22 18.60
C HIS A 251 6.05 -3.87 19.32
N ARG A 252 6.57 -3.88 20.56
CA ARG A 252 6.61 -2.73 21.48
C ARG A 252 7.28 -1.49 20.89
N GLY A 253 8.34 -1.68 20.11
CA GLY A 253 9.02 -0.59 19.41
C GLY A 253 8.14 0.20 18.43
N VAL A 254 6.98 -0.33 18.03
CA VAL A 254 5.97 0.36 17.21
C VAL A 254 4.69 0.63 18.00
N PHE A 255 4.25 -0.28 18.88
CA PHE A 255 3.02 -0.07 19.66
C PHE A 255 3.17 0.98 20.77
N ASP A 256 4.29 0.99 21.50
CA ASP A 256 4.45 1.86 22.67
C ASP A 256 4.39 3.36 22.30
N PRO A 257 5.03 3.86 21.22
CA PRO A 257 4.84 5.25 20.75
C PRO A 257 3.37 5.57 20.44
N LEU A 258 2.67 4.69 19.73
CA LEU A 258 1.28 4.90 19.33
C LEU A 258 0.34 4.96 20.55
N THR A 259 0.59 4.18 21.62
CA THR A 259 -0.17 4.30 22.89
C THR A 259 0.03 5.65 23.59
N ARG A 260 1.12 6.38 23.29
CA ARG A 260 1.41 7.71 23.84
C ARG A 260 0.95 8.86 22.92
N GLY A 261 0.38 8.54 21.76
CA GLY A 261 0.03 9.55 20.73
C GLY A 261 1.23 10.06 19.94
N GLU A 262 2.31 9.28 19.84
CA GLU A 262 3.53 9.64 19.11
C GLU A 262 3.55 8.98 17.72
N ASP A 263 3.49 9.79 16.66
CA ASP A 263 3.58 9.34 15.27
C ASP A 263 5.05 9.10 14.86
N GLN A 264 5.62 7.99 15.33
CA GLN A 264 6.98 7.54 14.99
C GLN A 264 6.99 6.56 13.80
N LEU A 265 6.22 6.86 12.74
CA LEU A 265 6.09 5.97 11.57
C LEU A 265 7.15 6.22 10.48
N ASP A 266 7.83 7.36 10.47
CA ASP A 266 8.75 7.74 9.40
C ASP A 266 9.91 6.76 9.21
N GLY A 267 10.23 6.44 7.95
CA GLY A 267 11.27 5.47 7.60
C GLY A 267 10.89 4.00 7.84
N LEU A 268 9.71 3.69 8.37
CA LEU A 268 9.22 2.31 8.49
C LEU A 268 8.58 1.84 7.19
N HIS A 269 8.88 0.61 6.76
CA HIS A 269 8.14 -0.07 5.70
C HIS A 269 6.66 -0.20 6.10
N ALA A 270 5.77 0.39 5.31
CA ALA A 270 4.36 0.61 5.66
C ALA A 270 3.57 -0.70 5.77
N ASN A 271 3.66 -1.57 4.76
CA ASN A 271 2.92 -2.83 4.71
C ASN A 271 3.34 -3.80 5.84
N THR A 272 4.59 -3.69 6.33
CA THR A 272 5.00 -4.44 7.53
C THR A 272 4.26 -3.97 8.79
N GLN A 273 3.87 -2.70 8.93
CA GLN A 273 3.25 -2.20 10.16
C GLN A 273 1.72 -2.34 10.18
N ILE A 274 1.03 -2.08 9.06
CA ILE A 274 -0.44 -2.00 9.04
C ILE A 274 -1.14 -3.30 9.53
N PRO A 275 -0.69 -4.52 9.16
CA PRO A 275 -1.22 -5.77 9.71
C PRO A 275 -1.04 -5.93 11.22
N LYS A 276 -0.05 -5.25 11.83
CA LYS A 276 0.11 -5.21 13.30
C LYS A 276 -1.01 -4.41 13.94
N PHE A 277 -1.48 -3.34 13.28
CA PHE A 277 -2.60 -2.52 13.75
C PHE A 277 -3.95 -3.23 13.56
N VAL A 278 -4.12 -3.99 12.47
CA VAL A 278 -5.26 -4.92 12.28
C VAL A 278 -5.25 -6.01 13.36
N GLY A 279 -4.07 -6.56 13.69
CA GLY A 279 -3.87 -7.49 14.81
C GLY A 279 -4.26 -6.90 16.17
N ALA A 280 -3.81 -5.68 16.47
CA ALA A 280 -4.21 -4.93 17.66
C ALA A 280 -5.74 -4.69 17.70
N ALA A 281 -6.33 -4.21 16.60
CA ALA A 281 -7.77 -4.01 16.49
C ALA A 281 -8.54 -5.30 16.82
N ARG A 282 -8.13 -6.43 16.21
CA ARG A 282 -8.76 -7.71 16.48
C ARG A 282 -8.54 -8.20 17.93
N HIS A 283 -7.40 -7.88 18.52
CA HIS A 283 -7.12 -8.23 19.91
C HIS A 283 -8.02 -7.47 20.90
N TYR A 284 -8.27 -6.18 20.66
CA TYR A 284 -9.19 -5.37 21.47
C TYR A 284 -10.61 -5.96 21.48
N GLU A 285 -11.15 -6.31 20.31
CA GLU A 285 -12.49 -6.93 20.15
C GLU A 285 -12.67 -8.22 20.98
N LEU A 286 -11.57 -8.91 21.30
CA LEU A 286 -11.56 -10.23 21.94
C LEU A 286 -11.14 -10.20 23.42
N SER A 287 -10.55 -9.09 23.90
CA SER A 287 -9.96 -8.96 25.25
C SER A 287 -10.40 -7.73 26.04
N GLY A 288 -11.03 -6.74 25.38
CA GLY A 288 -11.36 -5.45 25.99
C GLY A 288 -10.15 -4.55 26.32
N GLU A 289 -8.91 -5.00 26.08
CA GLU A 289 -7.69 -4.26 26.43
C GLU A 289 -7.53 -2.98 25.60
N THR A 290 -7.88 -1.83 26.19
CA THR A 290 -7.98 -0.53 25.48
C THR A 290 -6.66 -0.07 24.85
N ARG A 291 -5.49 -0.52 25.36
CA ARG A 291 -4.18 -0.21 24.74
C ARG A 291 -4.15 -0.56 23.26
N TYR A 292 -4.78 -1.66 22.87
CA TYR A 292 -4.82 -2.10 21.47
C TYR A 292 -5.80 -1.30 20.61
N ARG A 293 -6.96 -0.90 21.18
CA ARG A 293 -7.88 0.07 20.55
C ARG A 293 -7.17 1.38 20.27
N ASP A 294 -6.39 1.87 21.23
CA ASP A 294 -5.73 3.17 21.13
C ASP A 294 -4.56 3.13 20.14
N VAL A 295 -3.78 2.04 20.07
CA VAL A 295 -2.84 1.76 18.95
C VAL A 295 -3.57 1.78 17.61
N ALA A 296 -4.64 1.00 17.47
CA ALA A 296 -5.36 0.82 16.21
C ALA A 296 -6.01 2.12 15.71
N ARG A 297 -6.71 2.85 16.59
CA ARG A 297 -7.34 4.15 16.26
C ARG A 297 -6.28 5.18 15.88
N PHE A 298 -5.25 5.37 16.70
CA PHE A 298 -4.25 6.39 16.44
C PHE A 298 -3.46 6.09 15.16
N ALA A 299 -3.05 4.84 14.94
CA ALA A 299 -2.41 4.45 13.67
C ALA A 299 -3.32 4.71 12.46
N TRP A 300 -4.61 4.39 12.55
CA TRP A 300 -5.57 4.68 11.47
C TRP A 300 -5.69 6.18 11.20
N GLU A 301 -5.89 6.99 12.24
CA GLU A 301 -6.03 8.44 12.17
C GLU A 301 -4.80 9.09 11.50
N ARG A 302 -3.59 8.69 11.94
CA ARG A 302 -2.33 9.17 11.35
C ARG A 302 -2.15 8.71 9.90
N ILE A 303 -2.52 7.50 9.54
CA ILE A 303 -2.31 6.96 8.19
C ILE A 303 -3.36 7.48 7.18
N ALA A 304 -4.64 7.40 7.54
CA ALA A 304 -5.75 7.77 6.68
C ALA A 304 -5.85 9.29 6.44
N LEU A 305 -5.70 10.09 7.49
CA LEU A 305 -5.98 11.54 7.45
C LEU A 305 -4.74 12.41 7.22
N HIS A 306 -3.53 11.88 7.45
CA HIS A 306 -2.29 12.67 7.37
C HIS A 306 -1.16 12.03 6.54
N ARG A 307 -1.19 10.72 6.28
CA ARG A 307 -0.14 10.02 5.52
C ARG A 307 -0.65 9.33 4.23
N SER A 308 -1.79 9.76 3.69
CA SER A 308 -2.35 9.27 2.41
C SER A 308 -2.41 10.33 1.31
N TYR A 309 -2.15 9.90 0.07
CA TYR A 309 -2.46 10.66 -1.16
C TYR A 309 -3.96 10.64 -1.45
N ALA A 310 -4.42 11.46 -2.39
CA ALA A 310 -5.84 11.63 -2.73
C ALA A 310 -6.57 10.32 -3.15
N ILE A 311 -5.82 9.31 -3.59
CA ILE A 311 -6.35 7.98 -3.94
C ILE A 311 -6.60 7.06 -2.72
N GLY A 312 -6.33 7.49 -1.48
CA GLY A 312 -6.39 6.66 -0.27
C GLY A 312 -5.23 5.65 -0.13
N GLY A 313 -4.24 5.74 -1.03
CA GLY A 313 -2.97 5.03 -0.98
C GLY A 313 -1.90 5.84 -0.25
N HIS A 314 -0.83 5.18 0.18
CA HIS A 314 0.23 5.76 1.02
C HIS A 314 1.54 4.99 0.91
N SER A 315 2.62 5.59 1.43
CA SER A 315 4.04 5.24 1.22
C SER A 315 4.60 5.61 -0.16
N ASP A 316 5.91 5.83 -0.20
CA ASP A 316 6.73 5.89 -1.41
C ASP A 316 7.87 4.90 -1.24
N ARG A 317 8.17 4.08 -2.26
CA ARG A 317 9.09 2.95 -2.18
C ARG A 317 8.79 2.03 -1.00
N GLU A 318 7.51 1.73 -0.78
CA GLU A 318 7.01 0.85 0.29
C GLU A 318 7.17 1.42 1.72
N HIS A 319 7.75 2.61 1.91
CA HIS A 319 8.07 3.19 3.22
C HIS A 319 7.28 4.48 3.52
N PHE A 320 6.95 4.69 4.80
CA PHE A 320 6.46 5.99 5.27
C PHE A 320 7.58 7.02 5.26
N PHE A 321 7.21 8.28 5.00
CA PHE A 321 8.10 9.44 4.92
C PHE A 321 7.47 10.64 5.66
N PRO A 322 8.25 11.69 6.02
CA PRO A 322 7.74 12.84 6.76
C PRO A 322 6.60 13.56 6.04
N VAL A 323 5.56 13.95 6.80
CA VAL A 323 4.30 14.48 6.26
C VAL A 323 4.42 15.86 5.59
N ASP A 324 5.58 16.51 5.68
CA ASP A 324 5.96 17.77 5.06
C ASP A 324 6.81 17.60 3.78
N GLU A 325 7.25 16.38 3.44
CA GLU A 325 8.11 16.12 2.27
C GLU A 325 7.35 15.61 1.01
N TYR A 326 6.01 15.64 1.00
CA TYR A 326 5.18 15.01 -0.05
C TYR A 326 5.53 15.36 -1.50
N GLU A 327 5.92 16.61 -1.78
CA GLU A 327 6.38 17.06 -3.10
C GLU A 327 7.51 16.16 -3.65
N ARG A 328 8.43 15.74 -2.78
CA ARG A 328 9.58 14.87 -3.09
C ARG A 328 9.17 13.41 -3.33
N HIS A 329 7.98 13.04 -2.88
CA HIS A 329 7.43 11.69 -2.87
C HIS A 329 6.32 11.46 -3.91
N LEU A 330 6.28 12.24 -4.99
CA LEU A 330 5.56 11.88 -6.23
C LEU A 330 6.46 11.05 -7.16
N SER A 331 6.92 9.89 -6.67
CA SER A 331 7.81 8.97 -7.39
C SER A 331 7.06 7.90 -8.20
N ALA A 332 7.79 7.13 -9.04
CA ALA A 332 7.26 6.00 -9.80
C ALA A 332 7.02 4.74 -8.95
N GLU A 333 7.25 4.83 -7.64
CA GLU A 333 7.18 3.76 -6.64
C GLU A 333 6.21 4.12 -5.50
N THR A 334 5.24 4.99 -5.81
CA THR A 334 4.22 5.49 -4.89
C THR A 334 3.11 4.47 -4.63
N ALA A 335 2.53 4.54 -3.44
CA ALA A 335 1.30 3.85 -3.05
C ALA A 335 1.28 2.34 -3.37
N GLU A 336 1.95 1.54 -2.54
CA GLU A 336 1.83 0.06 -2.58
C GLU A 336 0.37 -0.38 -2.34
N THR A 337 -0.18 -1.23 -3.21
CA THR A 337 -1.60 -1.65 -3.14
C THR A 337 -1.93 -2.49 -1.89
N CYS A 338 -0.97 -3.26 -1.35
CA CYS A 338 -1.16 -3.96 -0.08
C CYS A 338 -1.49 -3.02 1.10
N ASN A 339 -0.92 -1.81 1.11
CA ASN A 339 -1.12 -0.85 2.18
C ASN A 339 -2.60 -0.46 2.30
N THR A 340 -3.22 -0.14 1.17
CA THR A 340 -4.65 0.16 1.13
C THR A 340 -5.50 -1.08 1.45
N TYR A 341 -5.16 -2.28 0.95
CA TYR A 341 -5.84 -3.52 1.35
C TYR A 341 -5.87 -3.69 2.88
N ASN A 342 -4.74 -3.48 3.56
CA ASN A 342 -4.66 -3.65 5.02
C ASN A 342 -5.31 -2.48 5.78
N MET A 343 -5.23 -1.25 5.27
CA MET A 343 -5.95 -0.12 5.86
C MET A 343 -7.47 -0.26 5.71
N LEU A 344 -8.00 -0.77 4.59
CA LEU A 344 -9.42 -1.08 4.45
C LEU A 344 -9.87 -2.12 5.48
N LYS A 345 -9.07 -3.16 5.76
CA LYS A 345 -9.35 -4.12 6.85
C LYS A 345 -9.49 -3.40 8.21
N LEU A 346 -8.55 -2.50 8.53
CA LEU A 346 -8.56 -1.72 9.76
C LEU A 346 -9.78 -0.80 9.86
N THR A 347 -10.07 -0.04 8.80
CA THR A 347 -11.23 0.87 8.71
C THR A 347 -12.55 0.16 9.03
N ARG A 348 -12.77 -1.04 8.49
CA ARG A 348 -13.98 -1.83 8.76
C ARG A 348 -14.11 -2.25 10.24
N GLN A 349 -13.00 -2.60 10.90
CA GLN A 349 -13.01 -2.94 12.32
C GLN A 349 -13.38 -1.74 13.19
N LEU A 350 -12.72 -0.59 12.94
CA LEU A 350 -13.00 0.67 13.64
C LEU A 350 -14.45 1.11 13.45
N PHE A 351 -15.02 0.91 12.26
CA PHE A 351 -16.44 1.20 11.99
C PHE A 351 -17.38 0.30 12.81
N GLY A 352 -17.03 -0.97 13.00
CA GLY A 352 -17.80 -1.87 13.88
C GLY A 352 -17.81 -1.45 15.34
N TRP A 353 -16.80 -0.70 15.80
CA TRP A 353 -16.76 -0.13 17.15
C TRP A 353 -17.52 1.21 17.22
N THR A 354 -17.28 2.09 16.24
CA THR A 354 -17.85 3.44 16.17
C THR A 354 -18.26 3.76 14.73
N PRO A 355 -19.51 3.47 14.32
CA PRO A 355 -19.99 3.78 12.97
C PRO A 355 -19.88 5.28 12.67
N SER A 356 -19.02 5.64 11.71
CA SER A 356 -18.79 7.03 11.29
C SER A 356 -18.75 7.15 9.77
N ALA A 357 -19.13 8.33 9.25
CA ALA A 357 -19.06 8.60 7.81
C ALA A 357 -17.61 8.76 7.36
N GLU A 358 -16.76 9.41 8.15
CA GLU A 358 -15.32 9.61 7.90
C GLU A 358 -14.57 8.30 7.60
N LEU A 359 -14.84 7.24 8.38
CA LEU A 359 -14.30 5.90 8.13
C LEU A 359 -14.73 5.37 6.76
N MET A 360 -16.00 5.54 6.39
CA MET A 360 -16.55 5.06 5.12
C MET A 360 -16.28 5.98 3.93
N ASP A 361 -15.97 7.25 4.15
CA ASP A 361 -15.49 8.19 3.15
C ASP A 361 -14.03 7.85 2.75
N PHE A 362 -13.19 7.51 3.73
CA PHE A 362 -11.87 6.92 3.45
C PHE A 362 -11.99 5.54 2.79
N TYR A 363 -12.92 4.68 3.24
CA TYR A 363 -13.17 3.38 2.61
C TYR A 363 -13.56 3.54 1.14
N GLU A 364 -14.56 4.38 0.85
CA GLU A 364 -14.99 4.73 -0.50
C GLU A 364 -13.84 5.28 -1.35
N ARG A 365 -13.10 6.28 -0.84
CA ARG A 365 -12.00 6.90 -1.57
C ARG A 365 -10.94 5.87 -1.96
N ALA A 366 -10.47 5.06 -1.02
CA ALA A 366 -9.39 4.11 -1.26
C ALA A 366 -9.86 2.89 -2.09
N LEU A 367 -11.12 2.48 -1.93
CA LEU A 367 -11.74 1.41 -2.70
C LEU A 367 -11.89 1.77 -4.18
N TYR A 368 -12.49 2.92 -4.50
CA TYR A 368 -12.73 3.33 -5.90
C TYR A 368 -11.44 3.75 -6.60
N ASN A 369 -10.50 4.41 -5.92
CA ASN A 369 -9.38 5.08 -6.59
C ASN A 369 -8.04 4.33 -6.51
N HIS A 370 -7.87 3.41 -5.56
CA HIS A 370 -6.69 2.55 -5.51
C HIS A 370 -7.06 1.09 -5.81
N ILE A 371 -7.96 0.47 -5.04
CA ILE A 371 -8.24 -0.98 -5.18
C ILE A 371 -8.90 -1.32 -6.51
N LEU A 372 -10.00 -0.67 -6.88
CA LEU A 372 -10.65 -0.88 -8.18
C LEU A 372 -9.72 -0.48 -9.35
N ALA A 373 -8.89 0.54 -9.15
CA ALA A 373 -7.93 1.01 -10.15
C ALA A 373 -6.70 0.10 -10.35
N SER A 374 -6.45 -0.84 -9.41
CA SER A 374 -5.26 -1.70 -9.37
C SER A 374 -5.34 -2.96 -10.25
N GLN A 375 -6.45 -3.20 -10.97
CA GLN A 375 -6.61 -4.35 -11.86
C GLN A 375 -6.55 -3.94 -13.34
N ASP A 376 -5.81 -4.67 -14.17
CA ASP A 376 -5.85 -4.55 -15.63
C ASP A 376 -7.17 -5.11 -16.19
N PRO A 377 -7.92 -4.36 -17.02
CA PRO A 377 -9.21 -4.80 -17.53
C PRO A 377 -9.14 -5.90 -18.61
N GLU A 378 -7.95 -6.24 -19.14
CA GLU A 378 -7.79 -7.23 -20.21
C GLU A 378 -7.40 -8.63 -19.71
N GLN A 379 -6.51 -8.73 -18.72
CA GLN A 379 -6.04 -10.01 -18.15
C GLN A 379 -6.26 -10.14 -16.63
N GLY A 380 -6.91 -9.17 -15.97
CA GLY A 380 -7.17 -9.20 -14.52
C GLY A 380 -5.93 -8.98 -13.64
N MET A 381 -4.79 -8.60 -14.23
CA MET A 381 -3.48 -8.52 -13.57
C MET A 381 -3.34 -7.30 -12.63
N PHE A 382 -2.48 -7.42 -11.62
CA PHE A 382 -2.45 -6.49 -10.49
C PHE A 382 -1.31 -5.47 -10.58
N VAL A 383 -1.62 -4.22 -10.26
CA VAL A 383 -0.67 -3.15 -9.97
C VAL A 383 0.01 -3.43 -8.61
N TYR A 384 1.27 -3.04 -8.47
CA TYR A 384 1.99 -3.06 -7.19
C TYR A 384 2.07 -1.66 -6.58
N PHE A 385 2.74 -0.73 -7.28
CA PHE A 385 2.77 0.69 -6.99
C PHE A 385 1.74 1.40 -7.87
N MET A 386 0.80 2.13 -7.29
CA MET A 386 -0.08 3.01 -8.07
C MET A 386 0.68 4.30 -8.38
N GLN A 387 1.28 4.40 -9.57
CA GLN A 387 2.19 5.50 -9.88
C GLN A 387 1.48 6.85 -9.94
N LEU A 388 1.85 7.75 -9.01
CA LEU A 388 1.35 9.13 -8.91
C LEU A 388 2.33 10.17 -9.48
N LYS A 389 3.56 9.77 -9.82
CA LYS A 389 4.51 10.60 -10.58
C LYS A 389 3.86 11.15 -11.85
N PRO A 390 3.78 12.48 -12.03
CA PRO A 390 3.19 13.08 -13.21
C PRO A 390 3.81 12.54 -14.51
N GLY A 391 2.97 12.09 -15.44
CA GLY A 391 3.40 11.55 -16.74
C GLY A 391 3.80 10.07 -16.74
N HIS A 392 3.69 9.37 -15.60
CA HIS A 392 3.89 7.92 -15.56
C HIS A 392 2.63 7.15 -16.05
N PHE A 393 2.71 5.82 -15.99
CA PHE A 393 1.67 4.88 -16.42
C PHE A 393 1.64 3.67 -15.45
N LYS A 394 0.50 2.97 -15.40
CA LYS A 394 0.31 1.73 -14.63
C LYS A 394 1.10 0.58 -15.25
N SER A 395 1.77 -0.21 -14.42
CA SER A 395 2.36 -1.51 -14.77
C SER A 395 1.76 -2.61 -13.93
N TYR A 396 1.57 -3.80 -14.50
CA TYR A 396 0.85 -4.92 -13.87
C TYR A 396 1.71 -6.18 -13.77
N SER A 397 1.31 -7.11 -12.92
CA SER A 397 1.90 -8.45 -12.82
C SER A 397 1.82 -9.25 -14.12
N ARG A 398 2.74 -10.18 -14.32
CA ARG A 398 2.56 -11.32 -15.23
C ARG A 398 1.75 -12.42 -14.51
N PRO A 399 0.91 -13.19 -15.23
CA PRO A 399 0.07 -14.22 -14.61
C PRO A 399 0.83 -15.26 -13.79
N HIS A 400 2.04 -15.66 -14.23
CA HIS A 400 2.76 -16.83 -13.70
C HIS A 400 4.18 -16.52 -13.17
N ASP A 401 4.69 -15.30 -13.37
CA ASP A 401 6.11 -14.95 -13.18
C ASP A 401 6.37 -13.80 -12.19
N SER A 402 5.32 -13.29 -11.54
CA SER A 402 5.41 -12.14 -10.62
C SER A 402 5.27 -12.58 -9.16
N PHE A 403 4.06 -13.01 -8.79
CA PHE A 403 3.70 -13.45 -7.43
C PHE A 403 4.19 -12.56 -6.28
N TRP A 404 4.27 -11.24 -6.49
CA TRP A 404 4.64 -10.30 -5.44
C TRP A 404 3.56 -10.21 -4.34
N CYS A 405 3.84 -9.53 -3.21
CA CYS A 405 2.84 -9.28 -2.16
C CYS A 405 1.52 -8.69 -2.71
N CYS A 406 1.60 -7.72 -3.64
CA CYS A 406 0.44 -7.11 -4.28
C CYS A 406 -0.33 -8.06 -5.23
N VAL A 407 0.30 -9.12 -5.73
CA VAL A 407 -0.43 -10.21 -6.44
C VAL A 407 -1.24 -11.01 -5.43
N GLY A 408 -0.67 -11.30 -4.26
CA GLY A 408 -1.35 -11.94 -3.14
C GLY A 408 -2.58 -11.16 -2.66
N THR A 409 -2.43 -9.88 -2.31
CA THR A 409 -3.58 -9.05 -1.91
C THR A 409 -4.50 -8.71 -3.08
N GLY A 410 -3.98 -8.63 -4.31
CA GLY A 410 -4.76 -8.44 -5.53
C GLY A 410 -5.76 -9.57 -5.75
N MET A 411 -5.30 -10.82 -5.65
CA MET A 411 -6.15 -12.01 -5.68
C MET A 411 -7.28 -11.95 -4.66
N GLU A 412 -7.07 -11.40 -3.47
CA GLU A 412 -8.12 -11.25 -2.46
C GLU A 412 -9.03 -10.03 -2.63
N ASN A 413 -8.49 -8.91 -3.13
CA ASN A 413 -9.17 -7.60 -3.19
C ASN A 413 -10.54 -7.70 -3.85
N HIS A 414 -10.57 -8.32 -5.03
CA HIS A 414 -11.77 -8.38 -5.87
C HIS A 414 -12.74 -9.51 -5.46
N CYS A 415 -12.40 -10.32 -4.45
CA CYS A 415 -13.26 -11.40 -3.96
C CYS A 415 -14.32 -10.95 -2.96
N LYS A 416 -14.15 -9.78 -2.32
CA LYS A 416 -14.88 -9.43 -1.07
C LYS A 416 -15.56 -8.06 -1.06
N TYR A 417 -15.82 -7.45 -2.21
CA TYR A 417 -16.47 -6.13 -2.29
C TYR A 417 -17.81 -6.00 -1.55
N GLY A 418 -18.53 -7.10 -1.30
CA GLY A 418 -19.76 -7.11 -0.51
C GLY A 418 -19.57 -6.90 1.00
N ASP A 419 -18.35 -7.10 1.55
CA ASP A 419 -18.09 -7.19 2.99
C ASP A 419 -18.34 -5.90 3.80
N THR A 420 -18.42 -4.76 3.11
CA THR A 420 -18.50 -3.43 3.72
C THR A 420 -19.59 -2.54 3.10
N ILE A 421 -20.38 -3.05 2.15
CA ILE A 421 -21.54 -2.31 1.59
C ILE A 421 -22.59 -2.05 2.68
N TYR A 422 -22.83 -3.06 3.51
CA TYR A 422 -23.87 -3.06 4.54
C TYR A 422 -23.33 -3.52 5.89
N PHE A 423 -23.78 -2.86 6.95
CA PHE A 423 -23.60 -3.26 8.35
C PHE A 423 -24.96 -3.18 9.05
N HIS A 424 -25.16 -3.90 10.16
CA HIS A 424 -26.39 -3.79 10.95
C HIS A 424 -26.12 -3.84 12.46
N ASN A 425 -27.15 -3.53 13.24
CA ASN A 425 -27.21 -3.90 14.66
C ASN A 425 -28.60 -4.46 14.98
N ASP A 426 -29.15 -4.23 16.18
CA ASP A 426 -30.46 -4.74 16.57
C ASP A 426 -31.63 -4.03 15.86
N ASP A 427 -31.53 -2.73 15.56
CA ASP A 427 -32.65 -1.94 15.01
C ASP A 427 -32.34 -1.12 13.75
N ALA A 428 -31.06 -1.01 13.35
CA ALA A 428 -30.63 -0.26 12.18
C ALA A 428 -29.89 -1.12 11.12
N LEU A 429 -30.09 -0.74 9.86
CA LEU A 429 -29.29 -1.16 8.70
C LEU A 429 -28.49 0.05 8.20
N PHE A 430 -27.17 -0.04 8.28
CA PHE A 430 -26.24 0.94 7.75
C PHE A 430 -25.96 0.64 6.26
N VAL A 431 -26.21 1.62 5.41
CA VAL A 431 -25.90 1.60 3.98
C VAL A 431 -24.67 2.48 3.77
N ASN A 432 -23.51 1.84 3.64
CA ASN A 432 -22.21 2.50 3.66
C ASN A 432 -21.75 2.88 2.25
N LEU A 433 -21.82 1.96 1.28
CA LEU A 433 -21.26 2.13 -0.07
C LEU A 433 -22.36 2.03 -1.12
N PHE A 434 -22.37 2.94 -2.10
CA PHE A 434 -23.37 2.97 -3.16
C PHE A 434 -22.96 2.05 -4.33
N ILE A 435 -22.90 0.74 -4.04
CA ILE A 435 -22.52 -0.31 -4.99
C ILE A 435 -23.75 -1.17 -5.29
N ALA A 436 -24.08 -1.33 -6.58
CA ALA A 436 -25.23 -2.11 -7.04
C ALA A 436 -25.15 -3.55 -6.50
N SER A 437 -26.12 -3.94 -5.66
CA SER A 437 -26.06 -5.16 -4.86
C SER A 437 -27.42 -5.61 -4.33
N GLU A 438 -27.49 -6.85 -3.86
CA GLU A 438 -28.67 -7.43 -3.22
C GLU A 438 -28.26 -8.13 -1.92
N LEU A 439 -28.77 -7.62 -0.80
CA LEU A 439 -28.59 -8.14 0.56
C LEU A 439 -29.78 -9.03 0.94
N THR A 440 -29.51 -10.26 1.38
CA THR A 440 -30.50 -11.14 1.99
C THR A 440 -30.31 -11.19 3.51
N TRP A 441 -31.34 -10.83 4.27
CA TRP A 441 -31.34 -10.77 5.74
C TRP A 441 -32.40 -11.72 6.34
N PRO A 442 -32.10 -13.04 6.44
CA PRO A 442 -33.05 -14.05 6.94
C PRO A 442 -33.57 -13.75 8.34
N GLU A 443 -32.74 -13.17 9.22
CA GLU A 443 -33.03 -12.85 10.63
C GLU A 443 -34.06 -11.73 10.81
N ARG A 444 -34.41 -11.02 9.72
CA ARG A 444 -35.52 -10.06 9.64
C ARG A 444 -36.58 -10.47 8.61
N GLY A 445 -36.33 -11.47 7.77
CA GLY A 445 -37.20 -11.82 6.66
C GLY A 445 -37.24 -10.77 5.55
N VAL A 446 -36.12 -10.06 5.35
CA VAL A 446 -36.00 -8.93 4.42
C VAL A 446 -34.95 -9.23 3.34
N THR A 447 -35.22 -8.82 2.10
CA THR A 447 -34.20 -8.65 1.04
C THR A 447 -34.13 -7.17 0.69
N VAL A 448 -32.93 -6.59 0.69
CA VAL A 448 -32.68 -5.20 0.31
C VAL A 448 -31.94 -5.18 -1.00
N ARG A 449 -32.51 -4.56 -2.03
CA ARG A 449 -31.95 -4.48 -3.38
C ARG A 449 -31.58 -3.04 -3.70
N MET A 450 -30.31 -2.81 -4.01
CA MET A 450 -29.77 -1.49 -4.35
C MET A 450 -29.40 -1.41 -5.83
N GLU A 451 -30.10 -0.55 -6.56
CA GLU A 451 -29.95 -0.34 -7.99
C GLU A 451 -29.42 1.08 -8.24
N THR A 452 -28.24 1.18 -8.87
CA THR A 452 -27.57 2.45 -9.13
C THR A 452 -26.50 2.32 -10.21
N GLU A 453 -26.26 3.39 -10.95
CA GLU A 453 -25.08 3.57 -11.81
C GLU A 453 -24.02 4.46 -11.13
N PHE A 454 -24.11 4.68 -9.82
CA PHE A 454 -23.15 5.48 -9.06
C PHE A 454 -21.71 4.94 -9.18
N PRO A 455 -20.69 5.79 -9.38
CA PRO A 455 -20.71 7.27 -9.43
C PRO A 455 -20.78 7.87 -10.86
N ASP A 456 -21.28 7.14 -11.86
CA ASP A 456 -21.56 7.73 -13.19
C ASP A 456 -22.89 8.51 -13.22
N GLN A 457 -23.81 8.16 -12.31
CA GLN A 457 -25.04 8.90 -12.00
C GLN A 457 -25.16 9.21 -10.50
N ASP A 458 -26.00 10.19 -10.15
CA ASP A 458 -26.25 10.63 -8.77
C ASP A 458 -27.32 9.82 -8.02
N LEU A 459 -28.09 8.99 -8.72
CA LEU A 459 -29.27 8.30 -8.18
C LEU A 459 -28.95 6.90 -7.63
N VAL A 460 -29.37 6.66 -6.39
CA VAL A 460 -29.38 5.35 -5.73
C VAL A 460 -30.81 4.98 -5.36
N ARG A 461 -31.33 3.86 -5.87
CA ARG A 461 -32.61 3.29 -5.45
C ARG A 461 -32.37 2.09 -4.54
N ILE A 462 -33.02 2.08 -3.39
CA ILE A 462 -32.98 1.00 -2.40
C ILE A 462 -34.41 0.50 -2.20
N THR A 463 -34.70 -0.70 -2.69
CA THR A 463 -36.03 -1.34 -2.60
C THR A 463 -35.99 -2.45 -1.56
N LEU A 464 -36.99 -2.46 -0.67
CA LEU A 464 -37.12 -3.46 0.39
C LEU A 464 -38.23 -4.46 0.03
N LYS A 465 -37.87 -5.74 0.02
CA LYS A 465 -38.79 -6.87 -0.08
C LYS A 465 -38.92 -7.49 1.32
N CYS A 466 -40.13 -7.61 1.83
CA CYS A 466 -40.40 -7.87 3.25
C CYS A 466 -41.42 -9.00 3.41
N ALA A 467 -41.02 -10.14 3.98
CA ALA A 467 -41.93 -11.26 4.20
C ALA A 467 -43.09 -10.94 5.18
N ASN A 468 -42.85 -10.00 6.09
CA ASN A 468 -43.84 -9.29 6.92
C ASN A 468 -43.35 -7.84 7.08
N PRO A 469 -44.20 -6.87 7.45
CA PRO A 469 -43.75 -5.51 7.74
C PRO A 469 -42.75 -5.47 8.91
N VAL A 470 -41.64 -4.75 8.75
CA VAL A 470 -40.51 -4.72 9.70
C VAL A 470 -40.20 -3.29 10.13
N GLU A 471 -40.14 -3.01 11.44
CA GLU A 471 -39.52 -1.78 11.93
C GLU A 471 -38.00 -1.88 11.73
N CYS A 472 -37.44 -0.91 11.00
CA CYS A 472 -36.00 -0.77 10.84
C CYS A 472 -35.65 0.71 10.61
N ASP A 473 -34.51 1.13 11.13
CA ASP A 473 -33.88 2.40 10.79
C ASP A 473 -32.87 2.23 9.65
N LEU A 474 -33.19 2.74 8.46
CA LEU A 474 -32.22 2.78 7.36
C LEU A 474 -31.30 3.98 7.57
N LYS A 475 -30.07 3.69 7.99
CA LYS A 475 -28.99 4.67 8.16
C LYS A 475 -28.18 4.74 6.88
N VAL A 476 -28.44 5.75 6.06
CA VAL A 476 -27.71 5.96 4.80
C VAL A 476 -26.58 6.96 5.03
N ARG A 477 -25.36 6.68 4.51
CA ARG A 477 -24.24 7.63 4.59
C ARG A 477 -24.55 8.89 3.78
N TRP A 478 -24.26 10.06 4.36
CA TRP A 478 -24.08 11.32 3.64
C TRP A 478 -22.58 11.59 3.55
N PRO A 479 -21.94 11.39 2.38
CA PRO A 479 -20.50 11.54 2.23
C PRO A 479 -20.04 12.99 2.51
N ALA A 480 -18.84 13.17 3.07
CA ALA A 480 -18.29 14.50 3.34
C ALA A 480 -18.18 15.39 2.08
N TRP A 481 -17.89 14.80 0.91
CA TRP A 481 -17.77 15.52 -0.36
C TRP A 481 -19.12 16.00 -0.94
N ALA A 482 -20.26 15.49 -0.45
CA ALA A 482 -21.59 15.82 -0.96
C ALA A 482 -22.15 17.10 -0.29
N GLU A 483 -21.42 18.21 -0.40
CA GLU A 483 -21.70 19.46 0.33
C GLU A 483 -23.04 20.12 -0.04
N SER A 484 -23.50 19.95 -1.28
CA SER A 484 -24.72 20.61 -1.81
C SER A 484 -26.05 20.06 -1.27
N GLY A 485 -26.03 19.12 -0.33
CA GLY A 485 -27.22 18.45 0.18
C GLY A 485 -27.56 17.14 -0.54
N LEU A 486 -28.45 16.36 0.05
CA LEU A 486 -29.03 15.15 -0.55
C LEU A 486 -30.53 15.33 -0.75
N ILE A 487 -31.11 14.67 -1.75
CA ILE A 487 -32.56 14.61 -1.94
C ILE A 487 -32.99 13.17 -1.75
N ALA A 488 -33.81 12.91 -0.73
CA ALA A 488 -34.39 11.61 -0.47
C ALA A 488 -35.90 11.60 -0.71
N THR A 489 -36.41 10.54 -1.32
CA THR A 489 -37.86 10.25 -1.40
C THR A 489 -38.13 8.81 -0.97
N ILE A 490 -39.27 8.57 -0.34
CA ILE A 490 -39.76 7.20 -0.10
C ILE A 490 -41.10 7.07 -0.82
N ASN A 491 -41.22 6.06 -1.68
CA ASN A 491 -42.39 5.82 -2.55
C ASN A 491 -42.80 7.08 -3.35
N GLY A 492 -41.81 7.86 -3.82
CA GLY A 492 -42.02 9.12 -4.55
C GLY A 492 -42.38 10.34 -3.69
N GLN A 493 -42.53 10.20 -2.37
CA GLN A 493 -42.76 11.32 -1.46
C GLN A 493 -41.42 11.81 -0.90
N GLN A 494 -41.07 13.08 -1.16
CA GLN A 494 -39.85 13.69 -0.62
C GLN A 494 -39.87 13.69 0.92
N GLN A 495 -38.75 13.29 1.51
CA GLN A 495 -38.55 13.25 2.96
C GLN A 495 -37.75 14.47 3.43
N ALA A 496 -37.91 14.85 4.71
CA ALA A 496 -36.93 15.68 5.39
C ALA A 496 -35.66 14.85 5.66
N VAL A 497 -34.49 15.45 5.46
CA VAL A 497 -33.18 14.82 5.72
C VAL A 497 -32.49 15.60 6.83
N GLU A 498 -32.50 15.05 8.04
CA GLU A 498 -31.74 15.61 9.17
C GLU A 498 -30.31 15.05 9.13
N GLY A 499 -29.31 15.93 9.17
CA GLY A 499 -27.90 15.57 9.06
C GLY A 499 -27.04 16.70 8.50
N LYS A 500 -25.84 16.35 8.07
CA LYS A 500 -24.88 17.20 7.35
C LYS A 500 -23.92 16.33 6.51
N PRO A 501 -23.12 16.90 5.59
CA PRO A 501 -22.02 16.18 4.97
C PRO A 501 -21.09 15.56 6.02
N GLY A 502 -20.68 14.31 5.80
CA GLY A 502 -19.90 13.54 6.76
C GLY A 502 -20.75 13.04 7.94
N SER A 503 -21.94 12.51 7.68
CA SER A 503 -22.81 11.90 8.72
C SER A 503 -23.65 10.73 8.17
N TYR A 504 -24.53 10.16 9.00
CA TYR A 504 -25.59 9.24 8.56
C TYR A 504 -26.95 9.87 8.82
N PHE A 505 -27.83 9.85 7.82
CA PHE A 505 -29.23 10.22 7.95
C PHE A 505 -30.09 8.96 8.12
N SER A 506 -31.16 9.06 8.91
CA SER A 506 -31.83 7.90 9.51
C SER A 506 -33.32 7.88 9.14
N PHE A 507 -33.80 6.79 8.53
CA PHE A 507 -35.21 6.57 8.18
C PHE A 507 -35.81 5.43 9.02
N ARG A 508 -36.13 5.72 10.28
CA ARG A 508 -36.85 4.79 11.16
C ARG A 508 -38.33 4.73 10.81
N ARG A 509 -38.80 3.60 10.30
CA ARG A 509 -40.22 3.31 10.02
C ARG A 509 -40.49 1.82 10.00
N THR A 510 -41.77 1.45 9.98
CA THR A 510 -42.20 0.13 9.52
C THR A 510 -42.12 0.08 8.00
N TRP A 511 -41.20 -0.71 7.47
CA TRP A 511 -41.03 -0.96 6.04
C TRP A 511 -41.95 -2.09 5.58
N GLN A 512 -42.60 -1.89 4.43
CA GLN A 512 -43.53 -2.83 3.80
C GLN A 512 -42.91 -3.43 2.53
N ASP A 513 -43.49 -4.52 2.03
CA ASP A 513 -43.04 -5.16 0.80
C ASP A 513 -43.21 -4.21 -0.41
N GLY A 514 -42.10 -3.93 -1.10
CA GLY A 514 -42.07 -2.99 -2.22
C GLY A 514 -41.90 -1.51 -1.82
N ASP A 515 -41.68 -1.19 -0.54
CA ASP A 515 -41.23 0.17 -0.17
C ASP A 515 -39.88 0.46 -0.83
N ALA A 516 -39.75 1.64 -1.44
CA ALA A 516 -38.54 2.08 -2.13
C ALA A 516 -38.07 3.45 -1.64
N LEU A 517 -36.82 3.51 -1.18
CA LEU A 517 -36.08 4.72 -0.85
C LEU A 517 -35.22 5.11 -2.05
N GLU A 518 -35.43 6.30 -2.61
CA GLU A 518 -34.56 6.89 -3.62
C GLU A 518 -33.76 8.02 -3.01
N VAL A 519 -32.44 7.99 -3.18
CA VAL A 519 -31.50 9.02 -2.73
C VAL A 519 -30.75 9.57 -3.94
N ARG A 520 -30.73 10.89 -4.10
CA ARG A 520 -29.81 11.60 -5.00
C ARG A 520 -28.66 12.18 -4.21
N VAL A 521 -27.45 11.88 -4.68
CA VAL A 521 -26.16 12.27 -4.10
C VAL A 521 -25.42 13.16 -5.11
N PRO A 522 -25.62 14.50 -5.09
CA PRO A 522 -25.15 15.40 -6.14
C PRO A 522 -23.63 15.37 -6.30
N LEU A 523 -23.18 14.93 -7.48
CA LEU A 523 -21.78 14.80 -7.83
C LEU A 523 -21.23 16.11 -8.42
N SER A 524 -20.27 16.72 -7.73
CA SER A 524 -19.58 17.96 -8.12
C SER A 524 -18.09 17.71 -8.39
N VAL A 525 -17.47 18.60 -9.18
CA VAL A 525 -16.01 18.66 -9.30
C VAL A 525 -15.43 19.43 -8.11
N HIS A 526 -14.34 18.93 -7.52
CA HIS A 526 -13.61 19.61 -6.45
C HIS A 526 -12.09 19.40 -6.57
N VAL A 527 -11.34 20.12 -5.73
CA VAL A 527 -9.87 20.20 -5.75
C VAL A 527 -9.33 19.78 -4.39
N GLU A 528 -8.35 18.88 -4.38
CA GLU A 528 -7.69 18.43 -3.15
C GLU A 528 -6.17 18.67 -3.27
N PRO A 529 -5.56 19.50 -2.41
CA PRO A 529 -4.12 19.71 -2.44
C PRO A 529 -3.36 18.44 -2.02
N LEU A 530 -2.15 18.27 -2.55
CA LEU A 530 -1.17 17.34 -2.02
C LEU A 530 -0.86 17.76 -0.57
N PRO A 531 -0.77 16.83 0.41
CA PRO A 531 -0.56 17.22 1.81
C PRO A 531 0.71 18.07 1.96
N ALA A 532 0.62 19.15 2.73
CA ALA A 532 1.65 20.18 2.90
C ALA A 532 2.11 20.96 1.63
N THR A 533 1.56 20.68 0.44
CA THR A 533 1.96 21.33 -0.82
C THR A 533 0.74 21.90 -1.57
N PRO A 534 0.26 23.12 -1.24
CA PRO A 534 -0.99 23.67 -1.77
C PRO A 534 -0.95 23.95 -3.28
N ASP A 535 0.24 24.22 -3.84
CA ASP A 535 0.44 24.51 -5.26
C ASP A 535 0.53 23.25 -6.14
N ILE A 536 0.37 22.06 -5.55
CA ILE A 536 0.21 20.79 -6.27
C ILE A 536 -1.14 20.19 -5.89
N VAL A 537 -2.05 20.04 -6.86
CA VAL A 537 -3.46 19.67 -6.60
C VAL A 537 -3.91 18.45 -7.40
N ALA A 538 -4.81 17.66 -6.83
CA ALA A 538 -5.60 16.65 -7.52
C ALA A 538 -7.00 17.20 -7.86
N LEU A 539 -7.59 16.70 -8.95
CA LEU A 539 -8.97 17.00 -9.33
C LEU A 539 -9.84 15.78 -9.06
N LEU A 540 -11.04 16.00 -8.52
CA LEU A 540 -11.98 14.93 -8.18
C LEU A 540 -13.39 15.23 -8.70
N TYR A 541 -14.20 14.18 -8.86
CA TYR A 541 -15.64 14.25 -9.12
C TYR A 541 -16.39 13.36 -8.13
N GLY A 542 -17.04 13.98 -7.14
CA GLY A 542 -17.57 13.27 -5.97
C GLY A 542 -16.48 12.45 -5.27
N PRO A 543 -16.59 11.11 -5.18
CA PRO A 543 -15.56 10.26 -4.59
C PRO A 543 -14.40 9.93 -5.53
N LEU A 544 -14.52 10.22 -6.84
CA LEU A 544 -13.57 9.76 -7.85
C LEU A 544 -12.42 10.74 -8.05
N VAL A 545 -11.20 10.24 -7.96
CA VAL A 545 -9.99 10.93 -8.42
C VAL A 545 -9.95 10.90 -9.94
N LEU A 546 -9.84 12.09 -10.54
CA LEU A 546 -9.69 12.27 -11.98
C LEU A 546 -8.20 12.29 -12.35
N ALA A 547 -7.86 11.54 -13.39
CA ALA A 547 -6.54 11.51 -14.00
C ALA A 547 -6.59 12.11 -15.41
N GLY A 548 -5.65 13.00 -15.71
CA GLY A 548 -5.52 13.61 -17.04
C GLY A 548 -4.87 12.68 -18.05
N GLU A 549 -5.46 12.55 -19.22
CA GLU A 549 -4.98 11.70 -20.30
C GLU A 549 -3.77 12.31 -21.03
N LEU A 550 -2.62 11.65 -20.96
CA LEU A 550 -1.37 12.10 -21.60
C LEU A 550 -0.94 11.22 -22.78
N GLY A 551 -1.76 10.25 -23.17
CA GLY A 551 -1.52 9.41 -24.35
C GLY A 551 -0.43 8.35 -24.13
N ARG A 552 0.25 7.95 -25.21
CA ARG A 552 1.14 6.77 -25.22
C ARG A 552 2.59 7.05 -25.61
N GLU A 553 3.01 8.31 -25.62
CA GLU A 553 4.36 8.71 -26.05
C GLU A 553 5.47 7.94 -25.32
N GLY A 554 6.32 7.24 -26.07
CA GLY A 554 7.40 6.42 -25.48
C GLY A 554 6.92 5.20 -24.68
N LEU A 555 5.69 4.71 -24.89
CA LEU A 555 5.22 3.41 -24.39
C LEU A 555 5.20 2.31 -25.48
N ASP A 556 5.62 2.62 -26.70
CA ASP A 556 5.61 1.68 -27.81
C ASP A 556 6.72 0.63 -27.65
N GLY A 557 6.36 -0.63 -27.83
CA GLY A 557 7.25 -1.78 -27.55
C GLY A 557 7.33 -2.18 -26.06
N LEU A 558 6.83 -1.38 -25.11
CA LEU A 558 6.76 -1.77 -23.70
C LEU A 558 5.53 -2.66 -23.45
N SER A 559 5.77 -3.87 -22.96
CA SER A 559 4.74 -4.73 -22.37
C SER A 559 4.21 -4.06 -21.09
N PRO A 560 2.89 -3.88 -20.88
CA PRO A 560 2.38 -3.37 -19.61
C PRO A 560 2.52 -4.39 -18.46
N TYR A 561 2.82 -5.66 -18.78
CA TYR A 561 3.03 -6.75 -17.83
C TYR A 561 4.52 -6.97 -17.53
N VAL A 562 4.90 -6.84 -16.26
CA VAL A 562 6.29 -6.85 -15.78
C VAL A 562 6.58 -8.02 -14.83
N ALA A 563 7.84 -8.46 -14.75
CA ALA A 563 8.24 -9.58 -13.90
C ALA A 563 8.60 -9.11 -12.49
N ARG A 564 9.16 -7.91 -12.36
CA ARG A 564 9.45 -7.23 -11.08
C ARG A 564 8.65 -5.94 -11.00
N GLN A 565 8.20 -5.59 -9.81
CA GLN A 565 7.41 -4.38 -9.56
C GLN A 565 8.12 -3.07 -9.94
N THR A 566 9.46 -3.10 -10.03
CA THR A 566 10.31 -1.96 -10.38
C THR A 566 10.75 -1.90 -11.86
N ASP A 567 10.34 -2.84 -12.72
CA ASP A 567 10.88 -2.94 -14.10
C ASP A 567 10.73 -1.66 -14.95
N HIS A 568 9.76 -0.79 -14.67
CA HIS A 568 9.51 0.45 -15.43
C HIS A 568 9.79 1.77 -14.67
N VAL A 569 10.25 1.76 -13.42
CA VAL A 569 10.34 3.00 -12.59
C VAL A 569 11.33 4.04 -13.16
N HIS A 570 12.23 3.58 -14.04
CA HIS A 570 13.23 4.37 -14.75
C HIS A 570 12.74 4.96 -16.08
N VAL A 571 11.52 4.63 -16.54
CA VAL A 571 10.99 5.11 -17.83
C VAL A 571 10.76 6.63 -17.76
N PRO A 572 11.32 7.41 -18.70
CA PRO A 572 11.12 8.86 -18.73
C PRO A 572 9.65 9.26 -18.82
N THR A 573 9.32 10.40 -18.20
CA THR A 573 8.00 11.03 -18.26
C THR A 573 8.00 12.17 -19.28
N PRO A 574 6.91 12.39 -20.04
CA PRO A 574 6.79 13.52 -20.96
C PRO A 574 6.60 14.82 -20.18
N ASN A 575 6.61 15.96 -20.90
CA ASN A 575 6.21 17.24 -20.32
C ASN A 575 4.71 17.19 -19.97
N VAL A 576 4.41 17.23 -18.68
CA VAL A 576 3.03 17.24 -18.16
C VAL A 576 2.49 18.67 -18.20
N PRO A 577 1.24 18.90 -18.66
CA PRO A 577 0.64 20.23 -18.59
C PRO A 577 0.41 20.70 -17.15
N ALA A 578 0.64 21.98 -16.91
CA ALA A 578 0.27 22.66 -15.66
C ALA A 578 -1.13 23.27 -15.76
N LEU A 579 -1.75 23.56 -14.61
CA LEU A 579 -2.98 24.35 -14.52
C LEU A 579 -2.60 25.80 -14.21
N VAL A 580 -3.12 26.75 -14.99
CA VAL A 580 -2.85 28.18 -14.84
C VAL A 580 -4.16 28.94 -14.68
N ALA A 581 -4.50 29.24 -13.43
CA ALA A 581 -5.73 29.87 -12.98
C ALA A 581 -5.55 30.42 -11.56
N GLU A 582 -6.43 31.32 -11.12
CA GLU A 582 -6.61 31.55 -9.69
C GLU A 582 -7.37 30.36 -9.06
N PRO A 583 -7.16 30.01 -7.78
CA PRO A 583 -7.70 28.78 -7.20
C PRO A 583 -9.22 28.61 -7.30
N GLN A 584 -10.00 29.70 -7.17
CA GLN A 584 -11.46 29.66 -7.31
C GLN A 584 -11.94 29.37 -8.74
N ASP A 585 -11.12 29.63 -9.76
CA ASP A 585 -11.49 29.51 -11.18
C ASP A 585 -11.13 28.13 -11.77
N VAL A 586 -10.41 27.29 -11.01
CA VAL A 586 -10.04 25.92 -11.39
C VAL A 586 -11.28 25.05 -11.61
N VAL A 587 -12.20 24.99 -10.64
CA VAL A 587 -13.41 24.14 -10.72
C VAL A 587 -14.36 24.59 -11.86
N PRO A 588 -14.72 25.87 -12.02
CA PRO A 588 -15.50 26.35 -13.17
C PRO A 588 -14.89 26.03 -14.54
N SER A 589 -13.56 25.91 -14.61
CA SER A 589 -12.82 25.58 -15.83
C SER A 589 -12.69 24.07 -16.10
N VAL A 590 -13.27 23.19 -15.27
CA VAL A 590 -13.35 21.74 -15.54
C VAL A 590 -14.78 21.39 -15.98
N GLN A 591 -14.97 21.21 -17.28
CA GLN A 591 -16.28 21.04 -17.89
C GLN A 591 -16.55 19.58 -18.27
N ARG A 592 -17.80 19.13 -18.14
CA ARG A 592 -18.24 17.78 -18.56
C ARG A 592 -18.15 17.65 -20.07
N VAL A 593 -17.53 16.57 -20.57
CA VAL A 593 -17.59 16.22 -22.00
C VAL A 593 -18.99 15.66 -22.31
N PRO A 594 -19.76 16.26 -23.26
CA PRO A 594 -21.06 15.73 -23.67
C PRO A 594 -20.94 14.34 -24.31
N GLU A 595 -21.98 13.52 -24.15
CA GLU A 595 -22.13 12.19 -24.80
C GLU A 595 -21.04 11.14 -24.49
N SER A 596 -20.04 11.50 -23.67
CA SER A 596 -18.96 10.63 -23.24
C SER A 596 -19.31 9.85 -21.97
N PRO A 597 -18.82 8.59 -21.81
CA PRO A 597 -18.63 7.96 -20.50
C PRO A 597 -17.93 8.93 -19.54
N LEU A 598 -18.14 8.79 -18.22
CA LEU A 598 -17.73 9.79 -17.20
C LEU A 598 -16.34 10.41 -17.44
N ALA A 599 -16.31 11.61 -18.04
CA ALA A 599 -15.10 12.29 -18.52
C ALA A 599 -15.29 13.81 -18.55
N PHE A 600 -14.24 14.56 -18.25
CA PHE A 600 -14.23 16.01 -18.16
C PHE A 600 -13.10 16.60 -19.01
N ARG A 601 -13.04 17.92 -19.14
CA ARG A 601 -11.98 18.61 -19.86
C ARG A 601 -11.65 19.94 -19.16
N THR A 602 -10.36 20.25 -19.03
CA THR A 602 -9.95 21.61 -18.65
C THR A 602 -10.26 22.59 -19.79
N VAL A 603 -10.59 23.85 -19.48
CA VAL A 603 -10.94 24.87 -20.47
C VAL A 603 -10.21 26.16 -20.17
N GLY A 604 -9.26 26.54 -21.03
CA GLY A 604 -8.50 27.78 -20.95
C GLY A 604 -7.35 27.79 -19.94
N ILE A 605 -7.30 26.82 -19.02
CA ILE A 605 -6.34 26.79 -17.90
C ILE A 605 -5.14 25.87 -18.15
N GLY A 606 -5.21 24.88 -19.03
CA GLY A 606 -4.09 23.97 -19.29
C GLY A 606 -2.95 24.64 -20.07
N ARG A 607 -1.69 24.46 -19.62
CA ARG A 607 -0.48 24.91 -20.35
C ARG A 607 0.50 23.76 -20.51
N PRO A 608 0.97 23.41 -21.74
CA PRO A 608 0.77 24.13 -23.00
C PRO A 608 -0.58 23.87 -23.70
N LYS A 609 -1.41 22.95 -23.18
CA LYS A 609 -2.71 22.60 -23.75
C LYS A 609 -3.69 22.15 -22.67
N ASP A 610 -4.98 22.29 -22.95
CA ASP A 610 -6.05 21.68 -22.15
C ASP A 610 -6.12 20.15 -22.32
N VAL A 611 -6.49 19.45 -21.25
CA VAL A 611 -6.41 17.99 -21.10
C VAL A 611 -7.79 17.40 -20.82
N THR A 612 -8.04 16.18 -21.33
CA THR A 612 -9.22 15.37 -20.99
C THR A 612 -8.94 14.63 -19.68
N LEU A 613 -9.92 14.61 -18.77
CA LEU A 613 -9.81 14.00 -17.44
C LEU A 613 -10.79 12.83 -17.34
N ILE A 614 -10.33 11.65 -16.91
CA ILE A 614 -11.17 10.47 -16.68
C ILE A 614 -10.89 9.88 -15.29
N PRO A 615 -11.81 9.10 -14.68
CA PRO A 615 -11.56 8.46 -13.40
C PRO A 615 -10.32 7.55 -13.43
N LEU A 616 -9.48 7.63 -12.40
CA LEU A 616 -8.23 6.85 -12.33
C LEU A 616 -8.45 5.33 -12.45
N HIS A 617 -9.62 4.82 -12.03
CA HIS A 617 -9.99 3.41 -12.18
C HIS A 617 -10.38 2.99 -13.61
N ARG A 618 -10.41 3.94 -14.57
CA ARG A 618 -10.61 3.71 -16.00
C ARG A 618 -9.36 4.04 -16.82
N THR A 619 -8.40 4.72 -16.22
CA THR A 619 -7.09 5.03 -16.81
C THR A 619 -6.21 3.80 -16.86
N HIS A 620 -6.17 3.12 -18.01
CA HIS A 620 -5.31 1.98 -18.28
C HIS A 620 -4.57 2.15 -19.60
N ARG A 621 -3.37 1.57 -19.72
CA ARG A 621 -2.60 1.44 -20.98
C ARG A 621 -2.27 2.78 -21.67
N GLN A 622 -2.23 3.86 -20.90
CA GLN A 622 -1.75 5.19 -21.28
C GLN A 622 -1.01 5.85 -20.11
N ARG A 623 -0.28 6.93 -20.42
CA ARG A 623 0.28 7.85 -19.44
C ARG A 623 -0.80 8.77 -18.89
N TYR A 624 -0.63 9.19 -17.65
CA TYR A 624 -1.54 10.12 -17.00
C TYR A 624 -0.84 11.01 -15.96
N THR A 625 -1.58 11.98 -15.43
CA THR A 625 -1.26 12.58 -14.14
C THR A 625 -2.51 12.67 -13.26
N VAL A 626 -2.33 12.48 -11.95
CA VAL A 626 -3.36 12.72 -10.93
C VAL A 626 -3.16 14.09 -10.30
N TYR A 627 -1.91 14.40 -9.96
CA TYR A 627 -1.49 15.67 -9.41
C TYR A 627 -1.03 16.63 -10.49
N TRP A 628 -1.31 17.92 -10.27
CA TRP A 628 -1.07 19.01 -11.21
C TRP A 628 -0.40 20.16 -10.49
N ASN A 629 0.66 20.71 -11.06
CA ASN A 629 1.19 21.99 -10.60
C ASN A 629 0.17 23.08 -10.95
N LEU A 630 -0.29 23.82 -9.95
CA LEU A 630 -1.20 24.94 -10.07
C LEU A 630 -0.39 26.24 -9.95
N PHE A 631 -0.55 27.13 -10.92
CA PHE A 631 0.03 28.46 -10.89
C PHE A 631 -1.07 29.52 -11.07
N THR A 632 -0.99 30.62 -10.34
CA THR A 632 -1.67 31.85 -10.76
C THR A 632 -1.07 32.34 -12.08
N PRO A 633 -1.76 33.15 -12.90
CA PRO A 633 -1.20 33.65 -14.17
C PRO A 633 0.15 34.36 -14.00
N GLY A 634 0.31 35.18 -12.94
CA GLY A 634 1.58 35.83 -12.63
C GLY A 634 2.66 34.87 -12.13
N GLY A 635 2.30 33.82 -11.38
CA GLY A 635 3.23 32.76 -10.98
C GLY A 635 3.73 31.95 -12.17
N TRP A 636 2.87 31.70 -13.16
CA TRP A 636 3.23 31.04 -14.41
C TRP A 636 4.21 31.88 -15.24
N ASP A 637 3.96 33.18 -15.41
CA ASP A 637 4.87 34.10 -16.13
C ASP A 637 6.27 34.15 -15.46
N ALA A 638 6.32 34.17 -14.13
CA ALA A 638 7.57 34.07 -13.37
C ALA A 638 8.29 32.73 -13.62
N TYR A 639 7.57 31.61 -13.54
CA TYR A 639 8.12 30.27 -13.81
C TYR A 639 8.65 30.14 -15.25
N GLN A 640 7.96 30.69 -16.25
CA GLN A 640 8.46 30.70 -17.63
C GLN A 640 9.72 31.57 -17.79
N SER A 641 9.82 32.70 -17.07
CA SER A 641 11.01 33.55 -17.04
C SER A 641 12.21 32.82 -16.43
N ASP A 642 12.03 32.13 -15.31
CA ASP A 642 13.08 31.36 -14.64
C ASP A 642 13.55 30.15 -15.46
N LEU A 643 12.64 29.45 -16.14
CA LEU A 643 12.98 28.41 -17.12
C LEU A 643 13.80 28.98 -18.29
N ALA A 644 13.39 30.10 -18.88
CA ALA A 644 14.12 30.74 -19.96
C ALA A 644 15.53 31.19 -19.51
N ALA A 645 15.65 31.75 -18.31
CA ALA A 645 16.94 32.11 -17.71
C ALA A 645 17.80 30.88 -17.41
N ALA A 646 17.20 29.75 -17.00
CA ALA A 646 17.89 28.48 -16.81
C ALA A 646 18.40 27.89 -18.15
N GLU A 647 17.60 27.97 -19.24
CA GLU A 647 18.05 27.59 -20.57
C GLU A 647 19.23 28.43 -21.06
N VAL A 648 19.21 29.75 -20.82
CA VAL A 648 20.34 30.64 -21.17
C VAL A 648 21.60 30.21 -20.42
N ARG A 649 21.53 30.07 -19.09
CA ARG A 649 22.65 29.57 -18.27
C ARG A 649 23.18 28.21 -18.75
N ALA A 650 22.28 27.29 -19.12
CA ALA A 650 22.62 25.97 -19.65
C ALA A 650 23.31 26.04 -21.02
N ARG A 651 22.83 26.89 -21.95
CA ARG A 651 23.43 27.13 -23.27
C ARG A 651 24.81 27.79 -23.16
N GLU A 652 24.99 28.71 -22.22
CA GLU A 652 26.28 29.35 -21.93
C GLU A 652 27.28 28.38 -21.32
N ARG A 653 26.88 27.55 -20.35
CA ARG A 653 27.72 26.44 -19.86
C ARG A 653 28.08 25.47 -20.98
N ALA A 654 27.11 25.08 -21.83
CA ALA A 654 27.35 24.14 -22.93
C ALA A 654 28.40 24.66 -23.95
N ARG A 655 28.47 25.97 -24.21
CA ARG A 655 29.53 26.59 -25.03
C ARG A 655 30.93 26.53 -24.39
N ARG A 656 31.00 26.38 -23.07
CA ARG A 656 32.26 26.25 -22.32
C ARG A 656 32.67 24.80 -22.08
N VAL A 657 31.78 23.82 -22.16
CA VAL A 657 32.12 22.38 -22.05
C VAL A 657 33.22 22.03 -23.06
N LEU A 658 34.26 21.37 -22.57
CA LEU A 658 35.34 20.77 -23.35
C LEU A 658 35.07 19.28 -23.55
N ASP A 659 34.76 18.57 -22.46
CA ASP A 659 34.51 17.13 -22.47
C ASP A 659 33.66 16.70 -21.25
N PHE A 660 33.07 15.50 -21.30
CA PHE A 660 32.24 14.99 -20.20
C PHE A 660 32.08 13.46 -20.18
N VAL A 661 32.22 12.89 -18.98
CA VAL A 661 31.94 11.46 -18.73
C VAL A 661 30.48 11.28 -18.34
N ARG A 662 29.75 10.48 -19.10
CA ARG A 662 28.49 9.87 -18.65
C ARG A 662 28.85 8.66 -17.79
N ILE A 663 28.71 8.79 -16.48
CA ILE A 663 29.00 7.69 -15.55
C ILE A 663 28.04 6.52 -15.86
N GLY A 664 28.53 5.28 -15.76
CA GLY A 664 27.77 4.05 -16.05
C GLY A 664 27.35 3.83 -17.52
N ASP A 665 27.60 4.78 -18.42
CA ASP A 665 27.43 4.61 -19.87
C ASP A 665 28.68 3.93 -20.43
N ALA A 666 28.55 2.69 -20.87
CA ALA A 666 29.70 1.83 -21.20
C ALA A 666 30.59 2.41 -22.31
N ASP A 667 30.02 3.08 -23.32
CA ASP A 667 30.79 3.70 -24.41
C ASP A 667 31.39 5.06 -24.02
N SER A 668 30.81 5.77 -23.06
CA SER A 668 31.43 6.95 -22.45
C SER A 668 32.57 6.54 -21.53
N GLU A 669 32.36 5.67 -20.55
CA GLU A 669 33.38 5.25 -19.60
C GLU A 669 34.57 4.56 -20.32
N LYS A 670 34.32 3.79 -21.38
CA LYS A 670 35.37 3.18 -22.22
C LYS A 670 36.16 4.20 -23.04
N ARG A 671 35.52 5.23 -23.60
CA ARG A 671 36.23 6.31 -24.34
C ARG A 671 37.13 7.12 -23.41
N HIS A 672 36.67 7.39 -22.19
CA HIS A 672 37.43 8.07 -21.14
C HIS A 672 38.34 7.11 -20.34
N LYS A 673 38.66 5.92 -20.89
CA LYS A 673 39.63 4.96 -20.33
C LYS A 673 39.42 4.63 -18.84
N LEU A 674 38.17 4.35 -18.45
CA LEU A 674 37.85 3.95 -17.07
C LEU A 674 38.80 2.86 -16.56
N SER A 675 39.45 3.16 -15.44
CA SER A 675 40.25 2.22 -14.66
C SER A 675 39.93 2.36 -13.18
N GLY A 676 40.21 1.34 -12.36
CA GLY A 676 39.94 1.41 -10.93
C GLY A 676 40.03 0.07 -10.19
N GLU A 677 39.97 0.16 -8.87
CA GLU A 677 40.06 -0.94 -7.92
C GLU A 677 38.94 -0.82 -6.88
N ARG A 678 38.31 -1.95 -6.51
CA ARG A 678 37.18 -2.01 -5.55
C ARG A 678 36.04 -1.03 -5.89
N THR A 679 35.78 -0.85 -7.19
CA THR A 679 34.72 0.03 -7.71
C THR A 679 33.35 -0.67 -7.75
N GLN A 680 32.29 0.10 -7.62
CA GLN A 680 30.90 -0.30 -7.86
C GLN A 680 30.17 0.81 -8.61
N ALA A 681 29.06 0.47 -9.27
CA ALA A 681 28.19 1.41 -9.95
C ALA A 681 26.72 0.98 -9.80
N GLY A 682 25.80 1.93 -9.93
CA GLY A 682 24.36 1.68 -9.80
C GLY A 682 23.53 2.86 -10.30
N VAL A 683 22.22 2.83 -10.02
CA VAL A 683 21.28 3.92 -10.32
C VAL A 683 20.81 4.57 -9.01
N TRP A 684 20.64 5.89 -9.03
CA TRP A 684 19.90 6.63 -8.00
C TRP A 684 19.23 7.85 -8.64
N GLN A 685 17.96 8.12 -8.30
CA GLN A 685 17.17 9.23 -8.86
C GLN A 685 17.26 9.34 -10.41
N SER A 686 17.11 8.20 -11.10
CA SER A 686 17.22 8.06 -12.57
C SER A 686 18.59 8.44 -13.18
N ARG A 687 19.65 8.57 -12.37
CA ARG A 687 21.03 8.80 -12.84
C ARG A 687 21.94 7.65 -12.43
N MET A 688 22.88 7.28 -13.30
CA MET A 688 23.95 6.33 -12.99
C MET A 688 24.98 6.99 -12.05
N TRP A 689 25.54 6.21 -11.13
CA TRP A 689 26.66 6.62 -10.27
C TRP A 689 27.80 5.62 -10.27
N ARG A 690 28.99 6.07 -9.86
CA ARG A 690 30.17 5.22 -9.53
C ARG A 690 30.80 5.62 -8.20
N HIS A 691 31.26 4.63 -7.44
CA HIS A 691 32.12 4.80 -6.28
C HIS A 691 33.21 3.72 -6.19
N ALA A 692 34.16 3.89 -5.27
CA ALA A 692 35.10 2.86 -4.85
C ALA A 692 35.25 2.86 -3.32
N VAL A 693 35.48 1.68 -2.72
CA VAL A 693 35.38 1.47 -1.26
C VAL A 693 36.72 1.11 -0.61
N ASP A 694 36.86 1.43 0.68
CA ASP A 694 37.93 1.02 1.59
C ASP A 694 39.36 1.43 1.11
N GLY A 695 39.52 2.65 0.60
CA GLY A 695 40.78 3.06 -0.02
C GLY A 695 40.96 2.61 -1.48
N GLY A 696 39.93 2.01 -2.09
CA GLY A 696 39.85 1.81 -3.53
C GLY A 696 39.75 3.12 -4.32
N TRP A 697 39.80 3.03 -5.64
CA TRP A 697 39.84 4.21 -6.52
C TRP A 697 39.22 3.94 -7.89
N PHE A 698 38.85 5.00 -8.61
CA PHE A 698 38.55 4.93 -10.04
C PHE A 698 39.03 6.19 -10.75
N SER A 699 39.32 6.11 -12.05
CA SER A 699 39.82 7.25 -12.84
C SER A 699 39.29 7.29 -14.25
N TYR A 700 39.27 8.50 -14.82
CA TYR A 700 38.96 8.78 -16.21
C TYR A 700 40.01 9.70 -16.84
N GLU A 701 40.34 9.49 -18.11
CA GLU A 701 41.03 10.49 -18.94
C GLU A 701 39.98 11.41 -19.57
N ILE A 702 40.08 12.72 -19.34
CA ILE A 702 39.11 13.73 -19.79
C ILE A 702 39.81 14.91 -20.47
N ALA A 703 39.26 15.44 -21.55
CA ALA A 703 39.91 16.51 -22.32
C ALA A 703 39.94 17.85 -21.57
N VAL A 704 41.00 18.63 -21.78
CA VAL A 704 41.23 19.96 -21.21
C VAL A 704 41.75 20.92 -22.27
N ALA A 705 41.76 22.23 -21.98
CA ALA A 705 42.24 23.25 -22.92
C ALA A 705 43.77 23.46 -22.78
N PRO A 706 44.60 23.16 -23.80
CA PRO A 706 46.05 23.35 -23.71
C PRO A 706 46.42 24.80 -23.38
N SER A 707 47.35 24.97 -22.45
CA SER A 707 47.87 26.26 -21.96
C SER A 707 46.77 27.27 -21.56
N ARG A 708 45.62 26.79 -21.05
CA ARG A 708 44.50 27.60 -20.57
C ARG A 708 43.86 27.01 -19.30
N ASP A 709 43.37 27.89 -18.45
CA ASP A 709 42.64 27.49 -17.25
C ASP A 709 41.32 26.79 -17.61
N THR A 710 41.06 25.67 -16.95
CA THR A 710 39.88 24.82 -17.10
C THR A 710 39.28 24.58 -15.72
N VAL A 711 37.96 24.42 -15.60
CA VAL A 711 37.30 24.00 -14.35
C VAL A 711 36.86 22.54 -14.51
N LEU A 712 37.27 21.71 -13.56
CA LEU A 712 36.79 20.34 -13.40
C LEU A 712 35.53 20.36 -12.53
N GLU A 713 34.42 19.83 -13.06
CA GLU A 713 33.12 19.80 -12.39
C GLU A 713 32.71 18.35 -12.13
N ALA A 714 32.49 17.99 -10.87
CA ALA A 714 31.95 16.70 -10.45
C ALA A 714 30.54 16.88 -9.87
N THR A 715 29.62 15.96 -10.19
CA THR A 715 28.24 15.98 -9.70
C THR A 715 28.03 14.85 -8.70
N PHE A 716 27.48 15.17 -7.52
CA PHE A 716 27.24 14.24 -6.41
C PHE A 716 25.77 14.31 -5.95
N TRP A 717 25.29 13.30 -5.21
CA TRP A 717 24.00 13.38 -4.53
C TRP A 717 24.15 14.08 -3.18
N GLY A 718 23.24 15.00 -2.86
CA GLY A 718 23.40 15.90 -1.73
C GLY A 718 23.05 15.36 -0.35
N ASP A 719 22.50 14.14 -0.26
CA ASP A 719 22.36 13.38 1.00
C ASP A 719 23.51 12.40 1.24
N ASP A 720 24.46 12.24 0.31
CA ASP A 720 25.60 11.35 0.51
C ASP A 720 26.40 11.78 1.76
N ALA A 721 26.64 10.82 2.65
CA ALA A 721 27.13 11.07 4.00
C ALA A 721 27.91 9.88 4.58
N GLY A 722 28.48 10.07 5.77
CA GLY A 722 29.22 9.03 6.49
C GLY A 722 30.66 8.91 6.00
N THR A 723 31.13 7.69 5.74
CA THR A 723 32.54 7.42 5.40
C THR A 723 32.88 7.74 3.94
N ARG A 724 32.66 8.98 3.49
CA ARG A 724 32.88 9.45 2.11
C ARG A 724 33.93 10.57 2.02
N THR A 725 35.13 10.35 2.55
CA THR A 725 36.30 11.24 2.35
C THR A 725 37.29 10.64 1.35
N PHE A 726 37.69 11.43 0.35
CA PHE A 726 38.50 10.99 -0.78
C PHE A 726 39.25 12.13 -1.46
N ASP A 727 40.38 11.82 -2.08
CA ASP A 727 41.17 12.77 -2.86
C ASP A 727 40.76 12.78 -4.34
N ILE A 728 40.73 13.99 -4.92
CA ILE A 728 40.74 14.25 -6.34
C ILE A 728 42.20 14.37 -6.77
N VAL A 729 42.66 13.44 -7.60
CA VAL A 729 44.05 13.36 -8.06
C VAL A 729 44.06 13.58 -9.57
N VAL A 730 44.89 14.51 -10.06
CA VAL A 730 45.02 14.84 -11.49
C VAL A 730 46.46 14.61 -11.92
N ASP A 731 46.67 13.68 -12.87
CA ASP A 731 47.99 13.21 -13.29
C ASP A 731 48.94 12.95 -12.10
N ASP A 732 48.48 12.08 -11.19
CA ASP A 732 49.13 11.66 -9.94
C ASP A 732 49.44 12.77 -8.90
N ASN A 733 48.95 14.00 -9.10
CA ASN A 733 49.03 15.10 -8.13
C ASN A 733 47.68 15.31 -7.41
N VAL A 734 47.66 15.40 -6.08
CA VAL A 734 46.42 15.70 -5.32
C VAL A 734 45.99 17.14 -5.57
N LEU A 735 44.81 17.33 -6.15
CA LEU A 735 44.20 18.63 -6.42
C LEU A 735 43.39 19.15 -5.22
N ALA A 736 42.61 18.26 -4.59
CA ALA A 736 41.77 18.57 -3.44
C ALA A 736 41.35 17.28 -2.70
N THR A 737 41.02 17.38 -1.42
CA THR A 737 40.28 16.34 -0.69
C THR A 737 38.81 16.75 -0.62
N GLN A 738 37.92 15.87 -1.07
CA GLN A 738 36.47 16.00 -0.92
C GLN A 738 36.00 15.20 0.30
N THR A 739 34.98 15.71 0.99
CA THR A 739 34.14 14.92 1.90
C THR A 739 32.68 15.11 1.51
N LEU A 740 31.91 14.04 1.43
CA LEU A 740 30.45 14.10 1.25
C LEU A 740 29.78 13.86 2.61
N ASP A 741 29.11 14.89 3.12
CA ASP A 741 28.37 14.87 4.38
C ASP A 741 27.15 15.78 4.28
N ARG A 742 26.08 15.26 3.63
CA ARG A 742 24.78 15.92 3.45
C ARG A 742 24.86 17.35 2.91
N ASN A 743 25.77 17.61 1.97
CA ASN A 743 26.14 18.97 1.57
C ASN A 743 25.04 19.75 0.83
N ALA A 744 24.01 19.08 0.30
CA ALA A 744 22.89 19.72 -0.42
C ALA A 744 21.61 18.85 -0.37
N PRO A 745 20.98 18.65 0.81
CA PRO A 745 20.02 17.57 1.02
C PRO A 745 18.86 17.54 0.01
N GLY A 746 18.49 16.33 -0.42
CA GLY A 746 17.40 16.09 -1.36
C GLY A 746 17.66 16.48 -2.83
N GLN A 747 18.86 16.94 -3.20
CA GLN A 747 19.18 17.35 -4.59
C GLN A 747 20.57 16.93 -5.06
N PHE A 748 20.78 16.94 -6.38
CA PHE A 748 22.12 16.82 -6.97
C PHE A 748 22.84 18.16 -6.89
N PHE A 749 24.10 18.16 -6.44
CA PHE A 749 24.95 19.35 -6.44
C PHE A 749 26.25 19.12 -7.22
N GLN A 750 26.92 20.22 -7.57
CA GLN A 750 28.21 20.18 -8.27
C GLN A 750 29.30 20.78 -7.41
N VAL A 751 30.47 20.13 -7.40
CA VAL A 751 31.73 20.69 -6.89
C VAL A 751 32.61 21.05 -8.08
N GLN A 752 33.26 22.20 -7.99
CA GLN A 752 34.14 22.75 -9.01
C GLN A 752 35.55 22.89 -8.46
N TRP A 753 36.56 22.41 -9.20
CA TRP A 753 37.97 22.62 -8.89
C TRP A 753 38.69 23.28 -10.09
N PRO A 754 39.49 24.34 -9.89
CA PRO A 754 40.24 24.96 -10.96
C PRO A 754 41.46 24.09 -11.33
N LEU A 755 41.54 23.70 -12.60
CA LEU A 755 42.74 23.17 -13.24
C LEU A 755 43.44 24.35 -13.93
N THR A 756 44.48 24.89 -13.30
CA THR A 756 45.21 26.02 -13.92
C THR A 756 46.07 25.53 -15.08
N LYS A 757 46.40 26.44 -15.99
CA LYS A 757 47.32 26.21 -17.12
C LYS A 757 48.69 25.67 -16.68
N GLU A 758 49.15 25.93 -15.45
CA GLU A 758 50.38 25.34 -14.90
C GLU A 758 50.25 23.84 -14.60
N VAL A 759 49.07 23.36 -14.22
CA VAL A 759 48.76 21.93 -13.99
C VAL A 759 48.54 21.20 -15.32
N ILE A 760 47.89 21.88 -16.27
CA ILE A 760 47.57 21.34 -17.59
C ILE A 760 48.79 21.34 -18.52
N GLY A 761 49.58 22.42 -18.54
CA GLY A 761 50.62 22.63 -19.56
C GLY A 761 50.01 22.59 -20.97
N ASP A 762 50.74 22.03 -21.93
CA ASP A 762 50.25 21.85 -23.31
C ASP A 762 49.42 20.56 -23.52
N LYS A 763 48.97 19.90 -22.46
CA LYS A 763 48.15 18.67 -22.55
C LYS A 763 46.76 18.97 -23.13
N THR A 764 46.25 18.05 -23.94
CA THR A 764 44.87 18.04 -24.44
C THR A 764 43.91 17.22 -23.58
N ALA A 765 44.43 16.41 -22.65
CA ALA A 765 43.65 15.62 -21.69
C ALA A 765 44.47 15.36 -20.42
N VAL A 766 43.78 15.08 -19.30
CA VAL A 766 44.38 14.69 -18.01
C VAL A 766 43.65 13.49 -17.41
N THR A 767 44.34 12.70 -16.59
CA THR A 767 43.75 11.60 -15.83
C THR A 767 43.25 12.10 -14.48
N VAL A 768 41.94 12.10 -14.28
CA VAL A 768 41.27 12.43 -13.02
C VAL A 768 40.95 11.12 -12.28
N ARG A 769 41.62 10.88 -11.14
CA ARG A 769 41.38 9.77 -10.22
C ARG A 769 40.63 10.26 -8.97
N PHE A 770 39.60 9.52 -8.59
CA PHE A 770 38.90 9.61 -7.30
C PHE A 770 39.48 8.53 -6.39
N GLN A 771 40.27 8.91 -5.39
CA GLN A 771 41.05 8.01 -4.53
C GLN A 771 40.49 8.03 -3.10
N ALA A 772 39.92 6.92 -2.63
CA ALA A 772 39.41 6.87 -1.26
C ALA A 772 40.56 6.88 -0.26
N HIS A 773 40.33 7.44 0.93
CA HIS A 773 41.22 7.19 2.07
C HIS A 773 40.96 5.78 2.65
N PRO A 774 41.90 5.17 3.39
CA PRO A 774 41.69 3.85 4.00
C PRO A 774 40.44 3.81 4.89
N GLY A 775 39.60 2.78 4.76
CA GLY A 775 38.30 2.70 5.44
C GLY A 775 37.24 3.73 4.99
N GLN A 776 37.53 4.57 4.00
CA GLN A 776 36.60 5.54 3.41
C GLN A 776 36.17 5.12 2.00
N MET A 777 35.24 5.87 1.41
CA MET A 777 34.66 5.64 0.09
C MET A 777 34.83 6.87 -0.81
N ALA A 778 35.25 6.66 -2.06
CA ALA A 778 35.41 7.70 -3.07
C ALA A 778 34.22 7.74 -4.02
N GLY A 779 33.72 8.93 -4.34
CA GLY A 779 32.58 9.09 -5.24
C GLY A 779 31.24 8.87 -4.54
N GLY A 780 30.30 8.26 -5.27
CA GLY A 780 28.93 8.80 -5.37
C GLY A 780 28.83 9.76 -6.55
N LEU A 781 29.67 9.55 -7.57
CA LEU A 781 29.85 10.45 -8.72
C LEU A 781 28.80 10.15 -9.78
N PHE A 782 27.99 11.14 -10.13
CA PHE A 782 26.90 11.05 -11.13
C PHE A 782 27.23 11.70 -12.48
N GLY A 783 28.34 12.43 -12.56
CA GLY A 783 28.78 13.11 -13.77
C GLY A 783 30.11 13.81 -13.56
N LEU A 784 30.97 13.77 -14.58
CA LEU A 784 32.23 14.51 -14.64
C LEU A 784 32.23 15.38 -15.90
N THR A 785 32.68 16.62 -15.80
CA THR A 785 32.75 17.55 -16.94
C THR A 785 33.97 18.46 -16.79
N THR A 786 34.64 18.76 -17.89
CA THR A 786 35.58 19.88 -17.97
C THR A 786 34.92 21.04 -18.71
N VAL A 787 35.01 22.24 -18.15
CA VAL A 787 34.54 23.48 -18.79
C VAL A 787 35.67 24.50 -18.85
N LYS A 788 35.75 25.29 -19.92
CA LYS A 788 36.57 26.50 -19.94
C LYS A 788 36.16 27.39 -18.76
N SER A 789 37.14 28.01 -18.10
CA SER A 789 36.90 29.14 -17.20
C SER A 789 36.05 30.22 -17.90
N ALA A 790 35.37 31.06 -17.13
CA ALA A 790 34.86 32.31 -17.67
C ALA A 790 36.05 33.25 -17.95
N ASP A 791 35.99 33.98 -19.07
CA ASP A 791 36.94 35.05 -19.43
C ASP A 791 36.69 36.32 -18.58
#